data_AF-A0A2G4J5Q7-F1
#
_entry.id   AF-A0A2G4J5Q7-F1
#
_cell.length_a   1.000
_cell.length_b   1.000
_cell.length_c   1.000
_cell.angle_alpha   90.00
_cell.angle_beta   90.00
_cell.angle_gamma   90.00
#
_symmetry.space_group_name_H-M   'P 1'
#
loop_
_entity.id
_entity.type
_entity.pdbx_description
1 polymer ?
#
loop_
_entity_poly.entity_id
_entity_poly.type
_entity_poly.pdbx_seq_one_letter_code
_entity_poly.pdbx_strand_id
1 'polypeptide(L)'
;MKLNPLLSLLNFFTLFIFNCPSSSADDGSNASPVNNPLEPVPAVSTQKNQNFGNVYKGPTFGSAGRLGGVYQADLEGPGSRDQIIIGRQSVGDKSGTQISILSWDRGNLVNNTAKWMPGGINRIVGSEPSVQFADFFKTGRTDMFVAAGFDAPGPGSSQLYKNVGGTFQRITVESKAWGHGSDVYDLNGDGFKDIIIADYGPNTTFAINNGTSGFTSLVQRNSNSGIFTASSIAAGDFLGNGGVSLVATDMGVNWGRNTLHSFSMTAGGVDAPLVSVLPTPRFQLARWASAGFGEDLPAGRRVSHDVRALNFDFNSDGRPDIVVMSRPWKTNGQWPQYSEIQLLKNNGGGNFTDVTDSTVVGYNTSLPVSYNPRFVDLNGDGLLDILLPQQQFGNPNGTQLLLRTPGGQYVAAFTQVFNEFGAAAAAAGTTGANGNVITMVNAPNGKTYLLSVNLSGVAYLSEVGSTGTISAAGIESLIKGTWPWMSSQQIAATIQKTSTSYNGLIVLDSDAVMRPFGDLGIPYAGKSSLPIRGGISGVNTGDLAIIGVDTLGRTFNVDLQPMRQIGLNSFQLNTEHIDQHQLTSHAEYLVNGAVNTAGNLRAGSDSLATSSFFGDSGGAGYLTPLQQAPKQFTTGIPSVYQRGNWNFGTQFTNLNRNPFLSMSGAFGYVNSASILDNVISYRHPSGFSATASLMHVTTNFTPGIVTNVGNMLATWGEIGYRQTNLGKFGDIGLYVGIKPYILSGSLSATLPTAVDNLGNVIYSKRNMPIENTTTTYARLMYSTMLSEKVTYRASGIYMDNGQYRVMQELRFQFN
;
A
#
# COMPACT_ATOMS: atom_id res chain seq x y z
N MET A 1 -32.41 -48.84 35.56
CA MET A 1 -33.34 -47.70 35.79
C MET A 1 -32.56 -46.41 35.60
N LYS A 2 -33.03 -45.58 34.65
CA LYS A 2 -32.82 -44.13 34.38
C LYS A 2 -31.43 -43.52 34.66
N LEU A 3 -30.66 -43.14 33.62
CA LEU A 3 -30.75 -41.93 32.75
C LEU A 3 -30.11 -40.67 33.37
N ASN A 4 -29.11 -40.17 32.63
CA ASN A 4 -28.38 -38.89 32.72
C ASN A 4 -29.35 -37.69 32.47
N PRO A 5 -28.95 -36.41 32.69
CA PRO A 5 -28.16 -35.72 31.65
C PRO A 5 -27.21 -34.59 32.09
N LEU A 6 -26.31 -34.26 31.15
CA LEU A 6 -25.58 -33.00 30.96
C LEU A 6 -26.51 -31.76 30.90
N LEU A 7 -26.05 -30.58 31.35
CA LEU A 7 -25.68 -29.39 30.53
C LEU A 7 -25.50 -28.09 31.33
N SER A 8 -24.86 -27.09 30.68
CA SER A 8 -24.51 -25.69 31.05
C SER A 8 -23.14 -25.55 31.76
N LEU A 9 -22.07 -24.98 31.20
CA LEU A 9 -21.87 -23.85 30.27
C LEU A 9 -22.32 -22.52 30.88
N LEU A 10 -21.42 -21.85 31.63
CA LEU A 10 -21.19 -20.39 31.72
C LEU A 10 -20.24 -20.10 32.91
N ASN A 11 -19.09 -19.45 32.66
CA ASN A 11 -18.56 -18.33 33.47
C ASN A 11 -17.18 -17.90 32.97
N PHE A 12 -17.20 -16.88 32.12
CA PHE A 12 -16.12 -15.93 31.86
C PHE A 12 -16.55 -14.63 32.56
N PHE A 13 -15.71 -14.05 33.44
CA PHE A 13 -15.37 -12.61 33.54
C PHE A 13 -14.66 -12.30 34.88
N THR A 14 -13.89 -11.18 34.85
CA THR A 14 -13.09 -10.51 35.90
C THR A 14 -11.69 -11.10 36.17
N LEU A 15 -10.57 -10.36 36.17
CA LEU A 15 -10.31 -8.93 36.41
C LEU A 15 -8.92 -8.55 35.84
N PHE A 16 -8.84 -7.43 35.10
CA PHE A 16 -7.59 -6.74 34.72
C PHE A 16 -7.15 -5.80 35.85
N ILE A 17 -5.88 -5.84 36.27
CA ILE A 17 -5.22 -4.78 37.06
C ILE A 17 -3.98 -4.34 36.28
N PHE A 18 -3.97 -3.09 35.84
CA PHE A 18 -2.82 -2.38 35.28
C PHE A 18 -2.01 -1.75 36.41
N ASN A 19 -0.71 -2.02 36.43
CA ASN A 19 0.28 -1.32 37.27
C ASN A 19 0.70 -0.02 36.58
N CYS A 20 0.61 1.08 37.33
CA CYS A 20 1.20 2.38 37.01
C CYS A 20 2.33 2.63 38.03
N PRO A 21 3.55 3.04 37.64
CA PRO A 21 4.50 3.56 38.59
C PRO A 21 4.41 5.09 38.64
N SER A 22 4.01 5.58 39.81
CA SER A 22 4.22 6.95 40.29
C SER A 22 5.70 7.17 40.64
N SER A 23 6.27 8.31 40.24
CA SER A 23 7.48 8.87 40.85
C SER A 23 7.14 10.19 41.55
N SER A 24 7.56 10.29 42.80
CA SER A 24 7.47 11.47 43.66
C SER A 24 8.77 11.61 44.47
N ALA A 25 9.38 12.80 44.42
CA ALA A 25 10.22 13.46 45.44
C ALA A 25 10.69 14.79 44.81
N ASP A 26 10.25 15.97 45.30
CA ASP A 26 10.90 16.82 46.33
C ASP A 26 12.32 17.28 45.91
N ASP A 27 12.79 18.53 46.00
CA ASP A 27 12.54 19.78 46.74
C ASP A 27 13.43 20.85 46.05
N GLY A 28 13.05 22.14 45.88
CA GLY A 28 13.63 23.19 46.72
C GLY A 28 14.49 24.24 45.99
N SER A 29 13.98 25.48 46.02
CA SER A 29 14.52 26.82 45.66
C SER A 29 16.04 27.10 45.57
N ASN A 30 16.46 27.93 44.59
CA ASN A 30 17.23 29.16 44.84
C ASN A 30 17.34 30.09 43.60
N ALA A 31 17.43 31.40 43.85
CA ALA A 31 17.36 32.49 42.88
C ALA A 31 18.71 33.20 42.59
N SER A 32 18.77 33.82 41.40
CA SER A 32 19.60 34.98 40.95
C SER A 32 20.97 34.67 40.27
N PRO A 33 21.56 35.64 39.51
CA PRO A 33 21.38 35.78 38.06
C PRO A 33 22.72 35.75 37.29
N VAL A 34 22.80 35.08 36.13
CA VAL A 34 24.03 35.12 35.31
C VAL A 34 23.70 35.27 33.83
N ASN A 35 24.17 36.38 33.26
CA ASN A 35 24.26 36.66 31.83
C ASN A 35 25.11 35.58 31.13
N ASN A 36 24.56 34.94 30.10
CA ASN A 36 25.33 34.44 28.96
C ASN A 36 24.43 34.32 27.72
N PRO A 37 25.00 34.47 26.51
CA PRO A 37 24.26 34.66 25.27
C PRO A 37 23.44 33.42 24.93
N LEU A 38 22.25 33.66 24.38
CA LEU A 38 21.30 32.68 23.86
C LEU A 38 22.01 31.48 23.21
N GLU A 39 22.12 30.37 23.94
CA GLU A 39 22.33 29.07 23.33
C GLU A 39 21.12 28.76 22.44
N PRO A 40 21.33 28.14 21.26
CA PRO A 40 20.23 27.75 20.42
C PRO A 40 19.34 26.78 21.18
N VAL A 41 18.06 27.16 21.34
CA VAL A 41 17.01 26.27 21.80
C VAL A 41 17.16 24.95 21.05
N PRO A 42 17.16 23.78 21.73
CA PRO A 42 17.23 22.50 21.04
C PRO A 42 16.10 22.45 20.03
N ALA A 43 16.45 22.33 18.75
CA ALA A 43 15.48 22.09 17.70
C ALA A 43 14.59 20.94 18.17
N VAL A 44 13.28 21.16 18.24
CA VAL A 44 12.31 20.09 18.49
C VAL A 44 12.52 19.07 17.38
N SER A 45 13.26 18.01 17.70
CA SER A 45 13.59 16.93 16.77
C SER A 45 12.38 16.00 16.66
N THR A 46 11.33 16.49 16.04
CA THR A 46 10.26 15.66 15.47
C THR A 46 10.12 15.96 13.99
N GLN A 47 11.25 16.11 13.27
CA GLN A 47 11.23 15.97 11.82
C GLN A 47 11.20 14.47 11.50
N LYS A 48 9.97 13.93 11.33
CA LYS A 48 9.81 12.71 10.54
C LYS A 48 10.36 13.03 9.15
N ASN A 49 11.59 12.64 8.87
CA ASN A 49 12.22 12.72 7.55
C ASN A 49 11.39 11.89 6.57
N GLN A 50 10.38 12.50 5.96
CA GLN A 50 9.79 12.00 4.73
C GLN A 50 10.76 12.38 3.62
N ASN A 51 11.50 11.39 3.13
CA ASN A 51 12.39 11.60 2.01
C ASN A 51 11.70 11.10 0.73
N PHE A 52 11.67 11.98 -0.27
CA PHE A 52 11.08 11.75 -1.59
C PHE A 52 11.99 10.77 -2.39
N GLY A 53 11.40 9.85 -3.16
CA GLY A 53 12.08 8.76 -3.88
C GLY A 53 13.15 9.17 -4.93
N ASN A 54 13.60 8.23 -5.76
CA ASN A 54 14.61 8.52 -6.79
C ASN A 54 14.16 9.60 -7.78
N VAL A 55 15.12 10.36 -8.31
CA VAL A 55 14.86 11.39 -9.32
C VAL A 55 14.92 10.80 -10.73
N TYR A 56 13.81 10.88 -11.46
CA TYR A 56 13.62 10.27 -12.78
C TYR A 56 13.57 11.30 -13.87
N LYS A 57 14.16 11.05 -15.05
CA LYS A 57 14.04 11.93 -16.21
C LYS A 57 12.65 11.79 -16.86
N GLY A 58 11.90 12.88 -16.90
CA GLY A 58 10.56 13.05 -17.50
C GLY A 58 10.57 13.58 -18.93
N PRO A 59 9.39 13.95 -19.48
CA PRO A 59 9.23 14.33 -20.89
C PRO A 59 10.06 15.55 -21.29
N THR A 60 10.46 15.58 -22.56
CA THR A 60 11.07 16.77 -23.17
C THR A 60 10.00 17.76 -23.64
N PHE A 61 10.23 19.05 -23.41
CA PHE A 61 9.41 20.16 -23.87
C PHE A 61 10.26 21.21 -24.60
N GLY A 62 9.64 21.99 -25.49
CA GLY A 62 10.37 22.95 -26.33
C GLY A 62 11.14 23.97 -25.47
N SER A 63 12.32 24.39 -25.92
CA SER A 63 13.21 25.29 -25.18
C SER A 63 12.54 26.62 -24.82
N ALA A 64 12.16 26.80 -23.56
CA ALA A 64 11.98 28.12 -22.97
C ALA A 64 13.40 28.68 -22.76
N GLY A 65 13.82 29.67 -23.55
CA GLY A 65 15.19 30.23 -23.50
C GLY A 65 15.65 30.57 -22.07
N ARG A 66 14.71 30.88 -21.16
CA ARG A 66 14.84 30.82 -19.70
C ARG A 66 13.53 30.34 -19.05
N LEU A 67 13.58 29.59 -17.95
CA LEU A 67 12.43 29.17 -17.15
C LEU A 67 11.88 30.38 -16.39
N GLY A 68 10.61 30.69 -16.67
CA GLY A 68 9.82 31.76 -16.08
C GLY A 68 8.96 31.31 -14.91
N GLY A 69 8.61 30.03 -14.81
CA GLY A 69 7.93 29.45 -13.66
C GLY A 69 7.28 28.11 -14.03
N VAL A 70 6.95 27.32 -13.01
CA VAL A 70 6.10 26.14 -13.15
C VAL A 70 4.83 26.41 -12.37
N TYR A 71 3.68 26.12 -12.95
CA TYR A 71 2.36 26.37 -12.39
C TYR A 71 1.50 25.11 -12.48
N GLN A 72 0.43 25.08 -11.70
CA GLN A 72 -0.54 23.99 -11.70
C GLN A 72 -1.94 24.49 -11.86
N ALA A 73 -2.68 23.81 -12.73
CA ALA A 73 -4.09 24.03 -12.94
C ALA A 73 -4.77 22.69 -13.25
N ASP A 74 -6.06 22.62 -12.98
CA ASP A 74 -6.89 21.52 -13.46
C ASP A 74 -7.54 21.95 -14.77
N LEU A 75 -7.06 21.40 -15.90
CA LEU A 75 -7.59 21.71 -17.23
C LEU A 75 -8.60 20.67 -17.73
N GLU A 76 -8.53 19.42 -17.25
CA GLU A 76 -9.31 18.27 -17.75
C GLU A 76 -10.48 17.84 -16.84
N GLY A 77 -10.56 18.35 -15.61
CA GLY A 77 -11.56 18.00 -14.61
C GLY A 77 -10.96 17.40 -13.33
N PRO A 78 -11.79 17.23 -12.28
CA PRO A 78 -11.30 16.99 -10.93
C PRO A 78 -10.42 15.74 -10.83
N GLY A 79 -9.26 15.87 -10.18
CA GLY A 79 -8.39 14.75 -9.80
C GLY A 79 -7.02 14.70 -10.48
N SER A 80 -6.72 15.58 -11.43
CA SER A 80 -5.38 15.69 -12.01
C SER A 80 -4.96 17.15 -12.19
N ARG A 81 -3.72 17.48 -11.82
CA ARG A 81 -3.16 18.83 -12.01
C ARG A 81 -2.15 18.80 -13.15
N ASP A 82 -2.45 19.54 -14.21
CA ASP A 82 -1.55 19.80 -15.32
C ASP A 82 -0.41 20.71 -14.88
N GLN A 83 0.77 20.51 -15.46
CA GLN A 83 1.96 21.29 -15.19
C GLN A 83 2.18 22.26 -16.34
N ILE A 84 2.04 23.55 -16.03
CA ILE A 84 2.21 24.63 -17.00
C ILE A 84 3.58 25.25 -16.76
N ILE A 85 4.48 25.04 -17.71
CA ILE A 85 5.84 25.57 -17.67
C ILE A 85 5.88 26.77 -18.60
N ILE A 86 6.25 27.92 -18.05
CA ILE A 86 6.26 29.19 -18.76
C ILE A 86 7.69 29.70 -18.77
N GLY A 87 8.11 30.21 -19.92
CA GLY A 87 9.41 30.84 -20.03
C GLY A 87 9.41 32.33 -19.66
N ARG A 88 10.59 32.83 -19.31
CA ARG A 88 10.88 34.26 -19.09
C ARG A 88 11.83 34.75 -20.17
N GLN A 89 11.69 36.02 -20.53
CA GLN A 89 12.56 36.68 -21.47
C GLN A 89 13.58 37.57 -20.73
N SER A 90 14.76 37.77 -21.32
CA SER A 90 15.80 38.65 -20.76
C SER A 90 16.00 39.90 -21.60
N VAL A 91 16.51 40.98 -20.99
CA VAL A 91 16.68 42.33 -21.58
C VAL A 91 17.31 42.34 -22.98
N GLY A 92 18.16 41.36 -23.30
CA GLY A 92 18.88 41.26 -24.58
C GLY A 92 18.31 40.32 -25.65
N ASP A 93 17.25 39.55 -25.36
CA ASP A 93 16.67 38.57 -26.31
C ASP A 93 15.17 38.79 -26.45
N LYS A 94 14.72 39.40 -27.56
CA LYS A 94 13.30 39.67 -27.84
C LYS A 94 12.62 38.61 -28.72
N SER A 95 13.21 37.43 -28.92
CA SER A 95 12.72 36.41 -29.85
C SER A 95 11.42 35.69 -29.43
N GLY A 96 10.92 35.98 -28.22
CA GLY A 96 9.77 35.33 -27.59
C GLY A 96 10.16 34.05 -26.85
N THR A 97 9.25 33.56 -26.02
CA THR A 97 9.38 32.28 -25.31
C THR A 97 8.11 31.46 -25.49
N GLN A 98 8.03 30.29 -24.85
CA GLN A 98 6.89 29.40 -25.02
C GLN A 98 6.33 28.87 -23.71
N ILE A 99 5.05 28.53 -23.78
CA ILE A 99 4.32 27.77 -22.78
C ILE A 99 4.43 26.30 -23.16
N SER A 100 4.69 25.45 -22.17
CA SER A 100 4.61 24.00 -22.29
C SER A 100 3.61 23.47 -21.27
N ILE A 101 2.79 22.52 -21.68
CA ILE A 101 1.80 21.87 -20.81
C ILE A 101 2.14 20.39 -20.72
N LEU A 102 2.40 19.92 -19.51
CA LEU A 102 2.49 18.50 -19.21
C LEU A 102 1.21 18.05 -18.50
N SER A 103 0.51 17.09 -19.08
CA SER A 103 -0.76 16.57 -18.57
C SER A 103 -0.63 15.08 -18.25
N TRP A 104 -1.53 14.56 -17.40
CA TRP A 104 -1.57 13.13 -17.11
C TRP A 104 -2.41 12.37 -18.15
N ASP A 105 -1.81 11.42 -18.88
CA ASP A 105 -2.51 10.46 -19.75
C ASP A 105 -2.26 9.04 -19.26
N ARG A 106 -3.32 8.32 -18.85
CA ARG A 106 -3.27 6.94 -18.35
C ARG A 106 -2.15 6.73 -17.31
N GLY A 107 -2.06 7.68 -16.38
CA GLY A 107 -1.06 7.71 -15.30
C GLY A 107 0.28 8.35 -15.67
N ASN A 108 0.54 8.66 -16.96
CA ASN A 108 1.82 9.20 -17.44
C ASN A 108 1.79 10.71 -17.56
N LEU A 109 2.80 11.40 -17.02
CA LEU A 109 3.00 12.81 -17.33
C LEU A 109 3.56 12.94 -18.76
N VAL A 110 2.78 13.50 -19.67
CA VAL A 110 3.10 13.61 -21.11
C VAL A 110 3.07 15.07 -21.56
N ASN A 111 3.90 15.43 -22.54
CA ASN A 111 3.87 16.76 -23.13
C ASN A 111 2.65 16.91 -24.05
N ASN A 112 1.61 17.58 -23.57
CA ASN A 112 0.36 17.84 -24.27
C ASN A 112 0.26 19.29 -24.77
N THR A 113 1.39 19.99 -24.91
CA THR A 113 1.41 21.38 -25.40
C THR A 113 0.69 21.54 -26.73
N ALA A 114 0.92 20.65 -27.70
CA ALA A 114 0.29 20.75 -29.02
C ALA A 114 -1.22 20.45 -28.99
N LYS A 115 -1.68 19.60 -28.07
CA LYS A 115 -3.10 19.31 -27.83
C LYS A 115 -3.79 20.56 -27.29
N TRP A 116 -3.23 21.14 -26.24
CA TRP A 116 -3.82 22.28 -25.54
C TRP A 116 -3.64 23.62 -26.25
N MET A 117 -2.58 23.78 -27.03
CA MET A 117 -2.21 25.03 -27.68
C MET A 117 -1.89 24.82 -29.17
N PRO A 118 -2.89 24.44 -29.99
CA PRO A 118 -2.73 24.22 -31.42
C PRO A 118 -2.37 25.52 -32.15
N GLY A 119 -1.79 25.40 -33.34
CA GLY A 119 -1.49 26.56 -34.20
C GLY A 119 -0.40 27.50 -33.66
N GLY A 120 0.43 27.05 -32.71
CA GLY A 120 1.55 27.84 -32.18
C GLY A 120 1.16 28.98 -31.25
N ILE A 121 -0.07 28.95 -30.70
CA ILE A 121 -0.54 29.98 -29.74
C ILE A 121 0.23 29.96 -28.41
N ASN A 122 1.06 28.94 -28.19
CA ASN A 122 1.94 28.79 -27.03
C ASN A 122 3.15 29.73 -27.04
N ARG A 123 3.45 30.42 -28.15
CA ARG A 123 4.47 31.48 -28.17
C ARG A 123 3.96 32.76 -27.51
N ILE A 124 4.73 33.26 -26.56
CA ILE A 124 4.48 34.50 -25.82
C ILE A 124 5.72 35.39 -25.85
N VAL A 125 5.57 36.69 -25.57
CA VAL A 125 6.72 37.60 -25.47
C VAL A 125 7.59 37.23 -24.26
N GLY A 126 6.96 36.93 -23.13
CA GLY A 126 7.60 36.52 -21.88
C GLY A 126 6.66 36.77 -20.70
N SER A 127 6.89 36.06 -19.60
CA SER A 127 6.24 36.35 -18.32
C SER A 127 7.31 36.59 -17.26
N GLU A 128 7.13 37.65 -16.48
CA GLU A 128 7.85 37.87 -15.23
C GLU A 128 7.06 37.22 -14.10
N PRO A 129 7.35 35.93 -13.83
CA PRO A 129 6.44 34.89 -13.32
C PRO A 129 5.07 35.39 -12.83
N SER A 130 4.16 35.71 -13.75
CA SER A 130 2.84 36.22 -13.38
C SER A 130 1.78 35.58 -14.25
N VAL A 131 1.21 34.52 -13.69
CA VAL A 131 0.24 33.65 -14.35
C VAL A 131 -0.86 33.38 -13.36
N GLN A 132 -2.09 33.58 -13.80
CA GLN A 132 -3.27 33.48 -12.96
C GLN A 132 -4.26 32.49 -13.58
N PHE A 133 -4.95 31.74 -12.73
CA PHE A 133 -5.91 30.72 -13.14
C PHE A 133 -7.26 31.01 -12.50
N ALA A 134 -8.30 31.07 -13.31
CA ALA A 134 -9.68 31.22 -12.84
C ALA A 134 -10.65 30.74 -13.94
N ASP A 135 -11.89 30.49 -13.57
CA ASP A 135 -12.98 30.36 -14.54
C ASP A 135 -13.51 31.76 -14.87
N PHE A 136 -12.89 32.43 -15.84
CA PHE A 136 -13.20 33.83 -16.18
C PHE A 136 -14.58 33.96 -16.80
N PHE A 137 -15.12 32.89 -17.37
CA PHE A 137 -16.38 32.93 -18.14
C PHE A 137 -17.49 32.05 -17.54
N LYS A 138 -17.35 31.58 -16.30
CA LYS A 138 -18.32 30.71 -15.60
C LYS A 138 -18.69 29.47 -16.41
N THR A 139 -17.72 28.89 -17.10
CA THR A 139 -17.89 27.69 -17.94
C THR A 139 -17.71 26.39 -17.16
N GLY A 140 -17.31 26.47 -15.89
CA GLY A 140 -16.88 25.33 -15.07
C GLY A 140 -15.47 24.82 -15.43
N ARG A 141 -14.71 25.57 -16.23
CA ARG A 141 -13.38 25.19 -16.72
C ARG A 141 -12.36 26.23 -16.30
N THR A 142 -11.14 25.77 -15.98
CA THR A 142 -10.04 26.67 -15.63
C THR A 142 -9.45 27.30 -16.89
N ASP A 143 -9.49 28.64 -16.97
CA ASP A 143 -8.75 29.44 -17.95
C ASP A 143 -7.41 29.90 -17.36
N MET A 144 -6.52 30.41 -18.22
CA MET A 144 -5.20 30.87 -17.81
C MET A 144 -4.90 32.27 -18.36
N PHE A 145 -4.56 33.20 -17.48
CA PHE A 145 -4.02 34.51 -17.84
C PHE A 145 -2.50 34.54 -17.67
N VAL A 146 -1.80 35.13 -18.63
CA VAL A 146 -0.34 35.34 -18.62
C VAL A 146 -0.07 36.82 -18.82
N ALA A 147 0.43 37.49 -17.78
CA ALA A 147 0.85 38.87 -17.88
C ALA A 147 2.13 38.95 -18.74
N ALA A 148 2.14 39.91 -19.67
CA ALA A 148 3.31 40.18 -20.49
C ALA A 148 4.35 40.96 -19.67
N GLY A 149 5.56 40.39 -19.56
CA GLY A 149 6.67 41.00 -18.86
C GLY A 149 8.01 40.47 -19.35
N PHE A 150 8.91 41.38 -19.71
CA PHE A 150 10.33 41.14 -19.92
C PHE A 150 11.03 42.35 -19.31
N ASP A 151 12.03 42.14 -18.45
CA ASP A 151 12.66 43.11 -17.51
C ASP A 151 13.32 44.34 -18.20
N ALA A 152 12.56 45.07 -19.01
CA ALA A 152 12.98 46.14 -19.91
C ALA A 152 11.78 47.01 -20.34
N PRO A 153 11.98 48.29 -20.68
CA PRO A 153 10.89 49.16 -21.12
C PRO A 153 10.24 48.71 -22.44
N GLY A 154 8.90 48.59 -22.44
CA GLY A 154 8.08 48.38 -23.65
C GLY A 154 6.77 47.64 -23.35
N PRO A 155 5.62 48.06 -23.91
CA PRO A 155 4.35 47.39 -23.67
C PRO A 155 4.33 46.03 -24.36
N GLY A 156 4.02 44.98 -23.60
CA GLY A 156 3.67 43.67 -24.15
C GLY A 156 2.17 43.42 -24.01
N SER A 157 1.54 42.81 -25.01
CA SER A 157 0.15 42.38 -24.89
C SER A 157 0.07 41.12 -24.04
N SER A 158 -0.61 41.21 -22.90
CA SER A 158 -0.90 40.05 -22.05
C SER A 158 -1.91 39.13 -22.74
N GLN A 159 -1.90 37.85 -22.39
CA GLN A 159 -2.69 36.84 -23.08
C GLN A 159 -3.56 36.08 -22.09
N LEU A 160 -4.84 35.93 -22.42
CA LEU A 160 -5.72 34.96 -21.78
C LEU A 160 -5.86 33.74 -22.71
N TYR A 161 -5.86 32.56 -22.12
CA TYR A 161 -6.10 31.29 -22.77
C TYR A 161 -7.41 30.74 -22.20
N LYS A 162 -8.50 30.91 -22.96
CA LYS A 162 -9.85 30.42 -22.61
C LYS A 162 -9.95 28.94 -22.90
N ASN A 163 -10.31 28.13 -21.90
CA ASN A 163 -10.48 26.70 -22.04
C ASN A 163 -11.82 26.40 -22.74
N VAL A 164 -11.75 25.99 -24.01
CA VAL A 164 -12.93 25.66 -24.83
C VAL A 164 -13.22 24.16 -24.89
N GLY A 165 -12.52 23.38 -24.07
CA GLY A 165 -12.69 21.94 -23.92
C GLY A 165 -11.72 21.10 -24.73
N GLY A 166 -10.61 20.74 -24.07
CA GLY A 166 -9.51 19.96 -24.64
C GLY A 166 -8.47 20.81 -25.38
N THR A 167 -8.73 22.11 -25.54
CA THR A 167 -7.81 23.09 -26.13
C THR A 167 -8.07 24.50 -25.58
N PHE A 168 -7.10 25.38 -25.74
CA PHE A 168 -7.20 26.80 -25.43
C PHE A 168 -7.46 27.65 -26.67
N GLN A 169 -8.34 28.63 -26.51
CA GLN A 169 -8.47 29.77 -27.42
C GLN A 169 -7.70 30.97 -26.83
N ARG A 170 -6.75 31.53 -27.58
CA ARG A 170 -5.99 32.72 -27.15
C ARG A 170 -6.80 34.00 -27.38
N ILE A 171 -6.88 34.83 -26.35
CA ILE A 171 -7.51 36.15 -26.34
C ILE A 171 -6.46 37.16 -25.89
N THR A 172 -6.29 38.23 -26.66
CA THR A 172 -5.38 39.32 -26.30
C THR A 172 -6.03 40.19 -25.22
N VAL A 173 -5.31 40.44 -24.13
CA VAL A 173 -5.65 41.45 -23.14
C VAL A 173 -4.78 42.68 -23.40
N GLU A 174 -5.41 43.74 -23.90
CA GLU A 174 -4.70 44.99 -24.20
C GLU A 174 -4.17 45.62 -22.92
N SER A 175 -2.86 45.87 -22.86
CA SER A 175 -2.24 46.51 -21.70
C SER A 175 -0.97 47.22 -22.14
N LYS A 176 -0.71 48.38 -21.52
CA LYS A 176 0.56 49.09 -21.63
C LYS A 176 1.45 48.88 -20.40
N ALA A 177 0.96 48.14 -19.40
CA ALA A 177 1.71 47.82 -18.20
C ALA A 177 2.91 46.94 -18.55
N TRP A 178 4.05 47.21 -17.91
CA TRP A 178 5.08 46.21 -17.75
C TRP A 178 4.69 45.30 -16.58
N GLY A 179 4.02 44.19 -16.91
CA GLY A 179 3.39 43.27 -15.95
C GLY A 179 4.39 42.48 -15.12
N HIS A 180 5.00 43.12 -14.13
CA HIS A 180 5.88 42.47 -13.15
C HIS A 180 5.10 41.56 -12.19
N GLY A 181 3.83 41.90 -11.94
CA GLY A 181 2.87 41.11 -11.17
C GLY A 181 1.44 41.40 -11.64
N SER A 182 0.54 40.46 -11.39
CA SER A 182 -0.88 40.57 -11.71
C SER A 182 -1.72 39.84 -10.70
N ASP A 183 -2.99 40.20 -10.59
CA ASP A 183 -3.98 39.53 -9.75
C ASP A 183 -5.33 39.39 -10.45
N VAL A 184 -6.18 38.50 -9.94
CA VAL A 184 -7.50 38.21 -10.50
C VAL A 184 -8.56 38.34 -9.42
N TYR A 185 -9.52 39.23 -9.63
CA TYR A 185 -10.58 39.52 -8.68
C TYR A 185 -11.83 40.02 -9.41
N ASP A 186 -13.00 39.93 -8.77
CA ASP A 186 -14.22 40.56 -9.29
C ASP A 186 -14.22 42.04 -8.87
N LEU A 187 -13.80 42.93 -9.76
CA LEU A 187 -13.56 44.34 -9.44
C LEU A 187 -14.85 45.16 -9.47
N ASN A 188 -15.80 44.75 -10.31
CA ASN A 188 -17.02 45.50 -10.56
C ASN A 188 -18.27 44.90 -9.87
N GLY A 189 -18.15 43.71 -9.27
CA GLY A 189 -19.22 43.01 -8.57
C GLY A 189 -20.23 42.32 -9.50
N ASP A 190 -19.90 42.11 -10.77
CA ASP A 190 -20.76 41.41 -11.73
C ASP A 190 -20.64 39.88 -11.67
N GLY A 191 -19.74 39.39 -10.80
CA GLY A 191 -19.47 37.99 -10.55
C GLY A 191 -18.53 37.34 -11.56
N PHE A 192 -18.08 38.02 -12.61
CA PHE A 192 -17.00 37.55 -13.47
C PHE A 192 -15.65 37.99 -12.90
N LYS A 193 -14.59 37.26 -13.26
CA LYS A 193 -13.23 37.58 -12.81
C LYS A 193 -12.60 38.59 -13.76
N ASP A 194 -12.05 39.66 -13.20
CA ASP A 194 -11.28 40.70 -13.86
C ASP A 194 -9.78 40.52 -13.60
N ILE A 195 -8.95 41.33 -14.25
CA ILE A 195 -7.49 41.23 -14.16
C ILE A 195 -6.90 42.59 -13.77
N ILE A 196 -5.96 42.57 -12.83
CA ILE A 196 -5.11 43.72 -12.50
C ILE A 196 -3.70 43.40 -12.93
N ILE A 197 -3.04 44.32 -13.65
CA ILE A 197 -1.65 44.19 -14.07
C ILE A 197 -0.87 45.37 -13.48
N ALA A 198 0.06 45.08 -12.57
CA ALA A 198 0.92 46.08 -11.95
C ALA A 198 1.89 46.67 -12.98
N ASP A 199 2.24 47.95 -12.81
CA ASP A 199 3.17 48.67 -13.67
C ASP A 199 4.14 49.51 -12.84
N TYR A 200 5.38 49.61 -13.32
CA TYR A 200 6.39 50.52 -12.75
C TYR A 200 6.19 51.99 -13.14
N GLY A 201 5.02 52.32 -13.68
CA GLY A 201 4.65 53.62 -14.19
C GLY A 201 3.14 53.85 -14.11
N PRO A 202 2.58 54.69 -15.00
CA PRO A 202 1.19 55.12 -14.91
C PRO A 202 0.20 54.12 -15.51
N ASN A 203 0.67 53.01 -16.09
CA ASN A 203 -0.16 52.12 -16.90
C ASN A 203 -0.67 50.89 -16.15
N THR A 204 -0.69 50.90 -14.80
CA THR A 204 -1.38 49.86 -14.02
C THR A 204 -2.76 49.63 -14.62
N THR A 205 -2.97 48.43 -15.17
CA THR A 205 -4.10 48.13 -16.04
C THR A 205 -5.12 47.30 -15.28
N PHE A 206 -6.38 47.72 -15.34
CA PHE A 206 -7.54 47.02 -14.80
C PHE A 206 -8.37 46.54 -15.99
N ALA A 207 -8.21 45.28 -16.37
CA ALA A 207 -8.93 44.69 -17.49
C ALA A 207 -10.24 44.09 -16.98
N ILE A 208 -11.35 44.75 -17.31
CA ILE A 208 -12.71 44.38 -16.88
C ILE A 208 -13.31 43.41 -17.89
N ASN A 209 -13.70 42.23 -17.42
CA ASN A 209 -14.24 41.15 -18.22
C ASN A 209 -15.68 41.46 -18.66
N ASN A 210 -16.00 41.20 -19.93
CA ASN A 210 -17.34 41.40 -20.45
C ASN A 210 -18.24 40.15 -20.34
N GLY A 211 -17.76 39.10 -19.67
CA GLY A 211 -18.47 37.83 -19.45
C GLY A 211 -18.59 36.92 -20.68
N THR A 212 -18.10 37.33 -21.85
CA THR A 212 -18.27 36.57 -23.10
C THR A 212 -16.93 36.15 -23.72
N SER A 213 -16.12 37.10 -24.17
CA SER A 213 -14.87 36.81 -24.90
C SER A 213 -13.83 37.94 -24.90
N GLY A 214 -14.00 38.98 -24.08
CA GLY A 214 -13.10 40.13 -24.12
C GLY A 214 -13.01 40.91 -22.82
N PHE A 215 -12.05 41.84 -22.80
CA PHE A 215 -11.79 42.70 -21.67
C PHE A 215 -11.77 44.16 -22.10
N THR A 216 -12.27 45.04 -21.24
CA THR A 216 -12.11 46.49 -21.36
C THR A 216 -11.01 46.93 -20.41
N SER A 217 -9.90 47.39 -20.97
CA SER A 217 -8.74 47.81 -20.18
C SER A 217 -8.86 49.26 -19.74
N LEU A 218 -8.84 49.46 -18.42
CA LEU A 218 -8.89 50.76 -17.76
C LEU A 218 -7.54 51.05 -17.09
N VAL A 219 -7.24 52.34 -16.91
CA VAL A 219 -6.10 52.83 -16.13
C VAL A 219 -6.58 53.85 -15.10
N GLN A 220 -5.68 54.28 -14.23
CA GLN A 220 -6.01 55.32 -13.26
C GLN A 220 -6.28 56.65 -13.95
N ARG A 221 -7.33 57.36 -13.51
CA ARG A 221 -7.68 58.68 -14.07
C ARG A 221 -6.59 59.73 -13.84
N ASN A 222 -5.87 59.61 -12.72
CA ASN A 222 -4.70 60.41 -12.41
C ASN A 222 -3.46 59.51 -12.45
N SER A 223 -2.66 59.68 -13.50
CA SER A 223 -1.49 58.84 -13.81
C SER A 223 -0.37 58.86 -12.76
N ASN A 224 -0.33 59.88 -11.89
CA ASN A 224 0.69 60.04 -10.85
C ASN A 224 0.13 59.89 -9.42
N SER A 225 -1.09 59.36 -9.28
CA SER A 225 -1.76 59.18 -7.99
C SER A 225 -2.22 57.74 -7.83
N GLY A 226 -2.33 57.27 -6.59
CA GLY A 226 -2.75 55.91 -6.28
C GLY A 226 -1.63 54.89 -6.49
N ILE A 227 -1.86 53.89 -7.33
CA ILE A 227 -0.98 52.74 -7.55
C ILE A 227 -0.02 53.02 -8.71
N PHE A 228 1.11 53.65 -8.38
CA PHE A 228 2.19 54.02 -9.29
C PHE A 228 3.49 53.41 -8.75
N THR A 229 4.26 52.73 -9.60
CA THR A 229 5.49 51.95 -9.29
C THR A 229 5.30 50.55 -8.71
N ALA A 230 4.11 49.97 -8.77
CA ALA A 230 3.84 48.72 -8.07
C ALA A 230 4.56 47.51 -8.70
N SER A 231 5.27 46.72 -7.88
CA SER A 231 5.83 45.42 -8.30
C SER A 231 4.79 44.32 -8.38
N SER A 232 3.79 44.37 -7.49
CA SER A 232 2.71 43.40 -7.37
C SER A 232 1.53 44.04 -6.65
N ILE A 233 0.33 43.55 -6.96
CA ILE A 233 -0.94 43.99 -6.38
C ILE A 233 -1.67 42.75 -5.87
N ALA A 234 -2.32 42.86 -4.71
CA ALA A 234 -3.29 41.90 -4.21
C ALA A 234 -4.65 42.61 -4.02
N ALA A 235 -5.72 41.98 -4.48
CA ALA A 235 -7.08 42.49 -4.38
C ALA A 235 -7.93 41.66 -3.39
N GLY A 236 -8.79 42.34 -2.65
CA GLY A 236 -9.65 41.74 -1.63
C GLY A 236 -10.47 42.78 -0.88
N ASP A 237 -11.38 42.32 -0.02
CA ASP A 237 -12.08 43.20 0.93
C ASP A 237 -11.26 43.39 2.22
N PHE A 238 -10.10 44.04 2.11
CA PHE A 238 -9.23 44.32 3.26
C PHE A 238 -9.82 45.36 4.22
N LEU A 239 -10.74 46.20 3.73
CA LEU A 239 -11.44 47.21 4.53
C LEU A 239 -12.62 46.60 5.32
N GLY A 240 -13.13 45.44 4.90
CA GLY A 240 -14.28 44.77 5.52
C GLY A 240 -15.60 45.49 5.26
N ASN A 241 -15.71 46.21 4.14
CA ASN A 241 -16.87 47.03 3.79
C ASN A 241 -17.70 46.46 2.62
N GLY A 242 -17.37 45.23 2.18
CA GLY A 242 -18.01 44.56 1.05
C GLY A 242 -17.54 45.06 -0.32
N GLY A 243 -16.64 46.04 -0.37
CA GLY A 243 -16.04 46.56 -1.59
C GLY A 243 -14.64 46.02 -1.85
N VAL A 244 -14.12 46.29 -3.05
CA VAL A 244 -12.75 45.93 -3.39
C VAL A 244 -11.77 46.95 -2.82
N SER A 245 -10.66 46.46 -2.30
CA SER A 245 -9.49 47.22 -1.91
C SER A 245 -8.24 46.52 -2.42
N LEU A 246 -7.15 47.29 -2.56
CA LEU A 246 -5.94 46.85 -3.24
C LEU A 246 -4.74 47.10 -2.34
N VAL A 247 -3.89 46.08 -2.20
CA VAL A 247 -2.57 46.22 -1.59
C VAL A 247 -1.53 46.23 -2.70
N ALA A 248 -0.71 47.28 -2.75
CA ALA A 248 0.35 47.46 -3.72
C ALA A 248 1.73 47.46 -3.04
N THR A 249 2.70 46.78 -3.65
CA THR A 249 4.08 46.66 -3.14
C THR A 249 5.02 47.61 -3.86
N ASP A 250 6.16 47.93 -3.25
CA ASP A 250 7.22 48.77 -3.85
C ASP A 250 6.76 50.18 -4.25
N MET A 251 5.93 50.78 -3.40
CA MET A 251 5.27 52.05 -3.63
C MET A 251 6.11 53.27 -3.20
N GLY A 252 6.10 54.31 -4.03
CA GLY A 252 6.75 55.59 -3.76
C GLY A 252 8.18 55.70 -4.27
N VAL A 253 8.83 56.84 -4.01
CA VAL A 253 10.06 57.25 -4.72
C VAL A 253 11.24 56.27 -4.57
N ASN A 254 11.38 55.61 -3.41
CA ASN A 254 12.43 54.60 -3.16
C ASN A 254 11.91 53.16 -3.16
N TRP A 255 10.66 52.94 -3.57
CA TRP A 255 10.02 51.63 -3.63
C TRP A 255 10.14 50.89 -2.29
N GLY A 256 9.97 51.63 -1.20
CA GLY A 256 10.28 51.17 0.15
C GLY A 256 9.06 51.09 1.04
N ARG A 257 7.86 50.99 0.45
CA ARG A 257 6.59 50.97 1.17
C ARG A 257 5.63 50.01 0.49
N ASN A 258 4.85 49.30 1.28
CA ASN A 258 3.64 48.61 0.82
C ASN A 258 2.44 49.43 1.27
N THR A 259 1.41 49.54 0.44
CA THR A 259 0.29 50.46 0.71
C THR A 259 -1.05 49.81 0.42
N LEU A 260 -2.05 50.18 1.24
CA LEU A 260 -3.44 49.85 1.02
C LEU A 260 -4.14 50.99 0.31
N HIS A 261 -4.97 50.66 -0.67
CA HIS A 261 -5.77 51.58 -1.48
C HIS A 261 -7.23 51.13 -1.50
N SER A 262 -8.17 52.07 -1.43
CA SER A 262 -9.56 51.79 -1.78
C SER A 262 -9.68 51.74 -3.30
N PHE A 263 -10.66 51.04 -3.85
CA PHE A 263 -10.87 50.96 -5.30
C PHE A 263 -12.27 51.42 -5.69
N SER A 264 -12.37 52.19 -6.76
CA SER A 264 -13.64 52.50 -7.41
C SER A 264 -13.48 52.71 -8.91
N MET A 265 -14.47 52.26 -9.68
CA MET A 265 -14.54 52.50 -11.12
C MET A 265 -15.46 53.67 -11.43
N THR A 266 -15.09 54.46 -12.44
CA THR A 266 -15.88 55.57 -12.96
C THR A 266 -15.87 55.56 -14.49
N ALA A 267 -16.73 56.34 -15.14
CA ALA A 267 -16.87 56.36 -16.60
C ALA A 267 -15.57 56.73 -17.36
N GLY A 268 -14.56 57.30 -16.69
CA GLY A 268 -13.28 57.71 -17.29
C GLY A 268 -12.06 56.87 -16.87
N GLY A 269 -12.24 55.81 -16.08
CA GLY A 269 -11.14 54.99 -15.57
C GLY A 269 -11.32 54.61 -14.09
N VAL A 270 -10.20 54.30 -13.44
CA VAL A 270 -10.17 53.85 -12.03
C VAL A 270 -9.65 54.93 -11.11
N ASP A 271 -10.19 54.98 -9.89
CA ASP A 271 -9.61 55.70 -8.76
C ASP A 271 -9.14 54.70 -7.70
N ALA A 272 -7.88 54.85 -7.27
CA ALA A 272 -7.27 54.01 -6.24
C ALA A 272 -6.54 54.86 -5.18
N PRO A 273 -7.22 55.72 -4.41
CA PRO A 273 -6.54 56.59 -3.45
C PRO A 273 -5.90 55.78 -2.32
N LEU A 274 -4.76 56.28 -1.82
CA LEU A 274 -4.05 55.71 -0.68
C LEU A 274 -4.93 55.78 0.57
N VAL A 275 -5.08 54.64 1.26
CA VAL A 275 -5.75 54.54 2.57
C VAL A 275 -4.72 54.52 3.68
N SER A 276 -3.73 53.64 3.60
CA SER A 276 -2.70 53.50 4.64
C SER A 276 -1.39 52.94 4.07
N VAL A 277 -0.30 53.19 4.78
CA VAL A 277 0.98 52.51 4.57
C VAL A 277 0.99 51.29 5.47
N LEU A 278 1.29 50.12 4.92
CA LEU A 278 1.38 48.86 5.64
C LEU A 278 2.67 48.81 6.49
N PRO A 279 2.78 47.86 7.43
CA PRO A 279 3.99 47.69 8.24
C PRO A 279 5.27 47.63 7.41
N THR A 280 6.36 48.13 8.01
CA THR A 280 7.65 48.31 7.34
C THR A 280 8.12 47.03 6.64
N PRO A 281 8.54 47.11 5.35
CA PRO A 281 9.18 46.02 4.63
C PRO A 281 10.31 45.36 5.43
N ARG A 282 10.40 44.03 5.37
CA ARG A 282 11.28 43.25 6.25
C ARG A 282 12.76 43.61 6.12
N PHE A 283 13.27 43.87 4.92
CA PHE A 283 14.68 44.26 4.71
C PHE A 283 15.03 45.67 5.20
N GLN A 284 14.04 46.49 5.58
CA GLN A 284 14.26 47.79 6.19
C GLN A 284 14.30 47.75 7.72
N LEU A 285 14.06 46.58 8.33
CA LEU A 285 14.14 46.41 9.78
C LEU A 285 15.60 46.52 10.27
N ALA A 286 15.77 47.00 11.51
CA ALA A 286 17.08 47.27 12.10
C ALA A 286 18.04 46.05 12.09
N ARG A 287 17.51 44.83 12.14
CA ARG A 287 18.30 43.59 12.07
C ARG A 287 19.10 43.43 10.78
N TRP A 288 18.71 44.12 9.70
CA TRP A 288 19.38 44.08 8.41
C TRP A 288 20.34 45.25 8.20
N ALA A 289 20.44 46.19 9.14
CA ALA A 289 21.29 47.38 9.00
C ALA A 289 22.77 47.01 8.80
N SER A 290 23.28 45.99 9.49
CA SER A 290 24.67 45.54 9.35
C SER A 290 24.95 44.78 8.05
N ALA A 291 23.92 44.28 7.36
CA ALA A 291 24.09 43.61 6.07
C ALA A 291 24.38 44.60 4.93
N GLY A 292 24.13 45.90 5.15
CA GLY A 292 24.53 46.96 4.23
C GLY A 292 23.79 46.94 2.89
N PHE A 293 22.66 46.23 2.78
CA PHE A 293 21.92 46.11 1.54
C PHE A 293 21.46 47.45 0.97
N GLY A 294 21.35 47.49 -0.35
CA GLY A 294 20.79 48.60 -1.08
C GLY A 294 21.81 49.52 -1.73
N GLU A 295 21.28 50.55 -2.38
CA GLU A 295 22.02 51.58 -3.09
C GLU A 295 21.50 52.95 -2.68
N ASP A 296 22.41 53.92 -2.57
CA ASP A 296 22.06 55.31 -2.32
C ASP A 296 21.66 55.96 -3.66
N LEU A 297 20.38 56.30 -3.80
CA LEU A 297 19.82 56.99 -4.96
C LEU A 297 19.58 58.46 -4.62
N PRO A 298 19.43 59.36 -5.61
CA PRO A 298 19.15 60.78 -5.36
C PRO A 298 17.92 61.04 -4.48
N ALA A 299 16.95 60.12 -4.49
CA ALA A 299 15.74 60.19 -3.69
C ALA A 299 15.83 59.52 -2.31
N GLY A 300 16.99 58.95 -1.97
CA GLY A 300 17.24 58.22 -0.73
C GLY A 300 17.72 56.79 -0.98
N ARG A 301 18.04 56.09 0.12
CA ARG A 301 18.54 54.73 0.05
C ARG A 301 17.41 53.75 -0.26
N ARG A 302 17.60 52.95 -1.31
CA ARG A 302 16.68 51.86 -1.66
C ARG A 302 17.24 50.54 -1.14
N VAL A 303 16.49 49.88 -0.25
CA VAL A 303 16.97 48.72 0.52
C VAL A 303 16.17 47.44 0.25
N SER A 304 14.85 47.54 0.12
CA SER A 304 13.97 46.38 -0.15
C SER A 304 13.48 46.38 -1.59
N HIS A 305 13.02 45.20 -2.01
CA HIS A 305 12.25 44.96 -3.22
C HIS A 305 11.22 43.88 -2.90
N ASP A 306 9.99 44.30 -2.71
CA ASP A 306 8.85 43.48 -2.31
C ASP A 306 8.15 43.01 -3.59
N VAL A 307 8.47 41.78 -4.01
CA VAL A 307 8.22 41.31 -5.37
C VAL A 307 6.83 40.72 -5.58
N ARG A 308 6.17 40.29 -4.50
CA ARG A 308 4.82 39.70 -4.54
C ARG A 308 4.01 40.11 -3.31
N ALA A 309 2.73 40.42 -3.53
CA ALA A 309 1.70 40.46 -2.49
C ALA A 309 0.62 39.44 -2.82
N LEU A 310 0.13 38.72 -1.82
CA LEU A 310 -0.87 37.67 -1.97
C LEU A 310 -1.96 37.87 -0.94
N ASN A 311 -3.21 37.82 -1.38
CA ASN A 311 -4.39 37.73 -0.51
C ASN A 311 -4.51 36.28 -0.02
N PHE A 312 -4.34 36.06 1.29
CA PHE A 312 -4.41 34.72 1.87
C PHE A 312 -4.72 34.79 3.36
N ASP A 313 -5.89 34.30 3.78
CA ASP A 313 -6.29 34.15 5.19
C ASP A 313 -5.47 33.02 5.87
N PHE A 314 -4.26 33.37 6.33
CA PHE A 314 -3.32 32.41 6.90
C PHE A 314 -3.65 32.03 8.35
N ASN A 315 -4.48 32.83 9.03
CA ASN A 315 -4.85 32.61 10.42
C ASN A 315 -6.24 31.94 10.56
N SER A 316 -7.00 31.85 9.46
CA SER A 316 -8.35 31.28 9.37
C SER A 316 -9.41 32.02 10.20
N ASP A 317 -9.30 33.34 10.31
CA ASP A 317 -10.26 34.20 11.00
C ASP A 317 -11.36 34.77 10.07
N GLY A 318 -11.31 34.42 8.78
CA GLY A 318 -12.28 34.82 7.77
C GLY A 318 -12.06 36.22 7.21
N ARG A 319 -10.99 36.93 7.63
CA ARG A 319 -10.58 38.20 7.04
C ARG A 319 -9.43 37.94 6.05
N PRO A 320 -9.39 38.67 4.91
CA PRO A 320 -8.26 38.56 4.00
C PRO A 320 -7.02 39.18 4.64
N ASP A 321 -5.99 38.36 4.83
CA ASP A 321 -4.65 38.77 5.25
C ASP A 321 -3.73 38.94 4.02
N ILE A 322 -2.52 39.47 4.23
CA ILE A 322 -1.51 39.64 3.18
C ILE A 322 -0.24 38.86 3.50
N VAL A 323 0.26 38.13 2.50
CA VAL A 323 1.63 37.59 2.49
C VAL A 323 2.47 38.37 1.47
N VAL A 324 3.59 38.95 1.92
CA VAL A 324 4.55 39.63 1.04
C VAL A 324 5.82 38.79 0.90
N MET A 325 6.30 38.63 -0.33
CA MET A 325 7.61 38.04 -0.62
C MET A 325 8.59 39.14 -0.99
N SER A 326 9.73 39.18 -0.32
CA SER A 326 10.70 40.25 -0.49
C SER A 326 12.11 39.73 -0.74
N ARG A 327 12.91 40.55 -1.40
CA ARG A 327 14.37 40.40 -1.52
C ARG A 327 15.04 41.75 -1.25
N PRO A 328 16.34 41.78 -0.91
CA PRO A 328 17.04 43.04 -0.82
C PRO A 328 17.22 43.66 -2.21
N TRP A 329 17.27 45.00 -2.23
CA TRP A 329 17.66 45.76 -3.41
C TRP A 329 19.11 45.47 -3.80
N LYS A 330 19.47 45.88 -5.03
CA LYS A 330 20.84 45.78 -5.54
C LYS A 330 21.83 46.45 -4.58
N THR A 331 23.00 45.83 -4.46
CA THR A 331 24.15 46.36 -3.73
C THR A 331 25.35 46.26 -4.67
N ASN A 332 26.00 47.39 -4.98
CA ASN A 332 27.08 47.46 -5.97
C ASN A 332 26.68 46.87 -7.34
N GLY A 333 25.46 47.13 -7.81
CA GLY A 333 24.93 46.62 -9.07
C GLY A 333 24.57 45.12 -9.07
N GLN A 334 24.77 44.41 -7.96
CA GLN A 334 24.46 42.99 -7.82
C GLN A 334 23.24 42.76 -6.95
N TRP A 335 22.42 41.80 -7.36
CA TRP A 335 21.20 41.39 -6.69
C TRP A 335 21.52 40.37 -5.58
N PRO A 336 21.48 40.72 -4.28
CA PRO A 336 21.88 39.80 -3.21
C PRO A 336 20.93 38.60 -3.11
N GLN A 337 21.48 37.46 -2.68
CA GLN A 337 20.75 36.18 -2.52
C GLN A 337 20.19 36.06 -1.11
N TYR A 338 19.22 36.90 -0.79
CA TYR A 338 18.45 36.82 0.44
C TYR A 338 16.97 36.95 0.13
N SER A 339 16.15 36.43 1.03
CA SER A 339 14.70 36.56 0.97
C SER A 339 14.10 36.76 2.35
N GLU A 340 12.93 37.36 2.36
CA GLU A 340 12.07 37.49 3.51
C GLU A 340 10.64 37.15 3.09
N ILE A 341 9.89 36.62 4.04
CA ILE A 341 8.44 36.51 3.98
C ILE A 341 7.88 37.47 5.04
N GLN A 342 6.79 38.14 4.72
CA GLN A 342 6.06 38.98 5.68
C GLN A 342 4.60 38.52 5.76
N LEU A 343 4.15 38.16 6.96
CA LEU A 343 2.75 37.83 7.25
C LEU A 343 2.10 39.04 7.93
N LEU A 344 1.24 39.73 7.17
CA LEU A 344 0.51 40.91 7.61
C LEU A 344 -0.93 40.49 7.95
N LYS A 345 -1.21 40.35 9.25
CA LYS A 345 -2.55 40.05 9.76
C LYS A 345 -3.45 41.27 9.67
N ASN A 346 -4.63 41.13 9.08
CA ASN A 346 -5.67 42.14 9.01
C ASN A 346 -6.52 42.14 10.29
N ASN A 347 -6.39 43.20 11.09
CA ASN A 347 -7.18 43.39 12.31
C ASN A 347 -8.57 43.98 12.06
N GLY A 348 -8.93 44.22 10.79
CA GLY A 348 -10.17 44.86 10.36
C GLY A 348 -10.01 46.35 10.04
N GLY A 349 -10.88 46.86 9.16
CA GLY A 349 -10.89 48.26 8.73
C GLY A 349 -9.63 48.68 7.95
N GLY A 350 -8.89 47.73 7.37
CA GLY A 350 -7.63 48.00 6.67
C GLY A 350 -6.41 48.20 7.59
N ASN A 351 -6.49 47.82 8.87
CA ASN A 351 -5.37 47.89 9.80
C ASN A 351 -4.60 46.57 9.83
N PHE A 352 -3.28 46.62 9.58
CA PHE A 352 -2.44 45.43 9.51
C PHE A 352 -1.37 45.39 10.60
N THR A 353 -1.10 44.21 11.13
CA THR A 353 0.03 43.93 12.03
C THR A 353 0.97 42.93 11.38
N ASP A 354 2.27 43.24 11.37
CA ASP A 354 3.30 42.25 11.02
C ASP A 354 3.43 41.25 12.17
N VAL A 355 3.00 40.02 11.94
CA VAL A 355 3.05 38.90 12.90
C VAL A 355 4.13 37.89 12.53
N THR A 356 5.00 38.22 11.58
CA THR A 356 5.96 37.26 10.98
C THR A 356 6.83 36.59 12.04
N ASP A 357 7.43 37.34 12.96
CA ASP A 357 8.40 36.79 13.92
C ASP A 357 7.74 35.87 14.97
N SER A 358 6.43 36.01 15.24
CA SER A 358 5.68 35.10 16.11
C SER A 358 5.11 33.89 15.37
N THR A 359 4.89 34.03 14.06
CA THR A 359 4.10 33.08 13.26
C THR A 359 4.99 32.19 12.39
N VAL A 360 6.14 32.68 11.91
CA VAL A 360 7.05 31.93 11.03
C VAL A 360 8.29 31.49 11.79
N VAL A 361 8.57 30.19 11.80
CA VAL A 361 9.70 29.58 12.53
C VAL A 361 10.62 28.88 11.55
N GLY A 362 11.92 29.19 11.61
CA GLY A 362 12.96 28.48 10.85
C GLY A 362 13.09 28.84 9.37
N TYR A 363 12.40 29.90 8.90
CA TYR A 363 12.57 30.41 7.53
C TYR A 363 14.04 30.76 7.25
N ASN A 364 14.60 30.25 6.16
CA ASN A 364 15.98 30.50 5.79
C ASN A 364 16.06 31.75 4.89
N THR A 365 16.40 32.87 5.50
CA THR A 365 16.54 34.18 4.83
C THR A 365 17.74 34.27 3.89
N SER A 366 18.67 33.31 3.93
CA SER A 366 19.86 33.28 3.07
C SER A 366 19.61 32.60 1.72
N LEU A 367 18.35 32.28 1.42
CA LEU A 367 17.93 31.70 0.15
C LEU A 367 17.26 32.75 -0.75
N PRO A 368 17.21 32.54 -2.08
CA PRO A 368 16.55 33.47 -3.00
C PRO A 368 15.03 33.52 -2.81
N VAL A 369 14.42 34.65 -3.15
CA VAL A 369 12.97 34.85 -3.01
C VAL A 369 12.17 34.00 -3.99
N SER A 370 11.05 33.46 -3.53
CA SER A 370 10.05 32.81 -4.39
C SER A 370 9.13 33.86 -5.02
N TYR A 371 9.02 33.85 -6.35
CA TYR A 371 8.07 34.69 -7.10
C TYR A 371 6.71 34.00 -7.32
N ASN A 372 6.60 32.72 -6.98
CA ASN A 372 5.38 31.92 -7.12
C ASN A 372 5.17 31.01 -5.89
N PRO A 373 4.93 31.58 -4.70
CA PRO A 373 4.49 30.79 -3.56
C PRO A 373 3.18 30.05 -3.88
N ARG A 374 3.01 28.87 -3.27
CA ARG A 374 1.80 28.05 -3.42
C ARG A 374 1.25 27.64 -2.08
N PHE A 375 -0.06 27.73 -1.96
CA PHE A 375 -0.82 27.32 -0.79
C PHE A 375 -1.43 25.95 -1.05
N VAL A 376 -1.03 24.94 -0.29
CA VAL A 376 -1.43 23.54 -0.52
C VAL A 376 -1.38 22.76 0.80
N ASP A 377 -2.36 21.90 1.05
CA ASP A 377 -2.33 20.94 2.16
C ASP A 377 -1.50 19.74 1.71
N LEU A 378 -0.29 19.59 2.27
CA LEU A 378 0.67 18.58 1.82
C LEU A 378 0.63 17.30 2.64
N ASN A 379 0.32 17.41 3.92
CA ASN A 379 0.31 16.29 4.85
C ASN A 379 -1.10 15.71 5.05
N GLY A 380 -2.13 16.32 4.43
CA GLY A 380 -3.52 15.89 4.48
C GLY A 380 -4.19 16.22 5.82
N ASP A 381 -3.68 17.21 6.56
CA ASP A 381 -4.23 17.59 7.87
C ASP A 381 -5.35 18.65 7.79
N GLY A 382 -5.69 19.09 6.58
CA GLY A 382 -6.72 20.09 6.31
C GLY A 382 -6.23 21.54 6.46
N LEU A 383 -4.96 21.76 6.75
CA LEU A 383 -4.34 23.08 6.86
C LEU A 383 -3.51 23.38 5.61
N LEU A 384 -3.64 24.58 5.05
CA LEU A 384 -2.84 24.99 3.89
C LEU A 384 -1.42 25.40 4.32
N ASP A 385 -0.43 24.69 3.79
CA ASP A 385 1.00 24.96 3.90
C ASP A 385 1.46 25.97 2.83
N ILE A 386 2.67 26.51 2.99
CA ILE A 386 3.27 27.43 2.00
C ILE A 386 4.50 26.79 1.38
N LEU A 387 4.35 26.30 0.15
CA LEU A 387 5.48 25.92 -0.69
C LEU A 387 6.05 27.16 -1.36
N LEU A 388 7.37 27.30 -1.32
CA LEU A 388 8.12 28.43 -1.86
C LEU A 388 9.13 27.91 -2.90
N PRO A 389 8.68 27.59 -4.13
CA PRO A 389 9.57 27.20 -5.21
C PRO A 389 10.57 28.30 -5.51
N GLN A 390 11.85 27.95 -5.59
CA GLN A 390 12.87 28.90 -6.02
C GLN A 390 13.09 28.82 -7.53
N GLN A 391 13.39 29.98 -8.11
CA GLN A 391 13.63 30.16 -9.53
C GLN A 391 14.89 31.02 -9.71
N GLN A 392 16.06 30.44 -9.48
CA GLN A 392 17.33 31.11 -9.79
C GLN A 392 18.21 30.28 -10.72
N PHE A 393 18.83 30.95 -11.68
CA PHE A 393 19.85 30.40 -12.56
C PHE A 393 21.08 29.97 -11.76
N GLY A 394 21.37 28.67 -11.77
CA GLY A 394 22.67 28.11 -11.36
C GLY A 394 22.81 27.67 -9.91
N ASN A 395 21.75 27.78 -9.10
CA ASN A 395 21.72 27.14 -7.78
C ASN A 395 20.48 26.24 -7.68
N PRO A 396 20.65 24.90 -7.58
CA PRO A 396 19.54 23.96 -7.44
C PRO A 396 18.89 23.96 -6.05
N ASN A 397 19.49 24.68 -5.08
CA ASN A 397 19.04 24.76 -3.70
C ASN A 397 18.36 26.11 -3.44
N GLY A 398 17.15 26.09 -2.90
CA GLY A 398 16.41 27.32 -2.62
C GLY A 398 14.92 27.15 -2.41
N THR A 399 14.35 26.00 -2.77
CA THR A 399 12.94 25.71 -2.47
C THR A 399 12.77 25.54 -0.97
N GLN A 400 11.80 26.26 -0.40
CA GLN A 400 11.45 26.16 1.02
C GLN A 400 10.01 25.68 1.16
N LEU A 401 9.71 25.03 2.27
CA LEU A 401 8.36 24.65 2.64
C LEU A 401 8.11 25.07 4.09
N LEU A 402 7.02 25.78 4.31
CA LEU A 402 6.51 26.14 5.63
C LEU A 402 5.24 25.33 5.89
N LEU A 403 5.34 24.35 6.80
CA LEU A 403 4.18 23.58 7.24
C LEU A 403 3.36 24.38 8.24
N ARG A 404 2.04 24.41 8.06
CA ARG A 404 1.13 25.00 9.04
C ARG A 404 0.92 24.01 10.17
N THR A 405 1.14 24.46 11.40
CA THR A 405 0.85 23.68 12.61
C THR A 405 -0.57 23.95 13.09
N PRO A 406 -1.18 23.03 13.88
CA PRO A 406 -2.46 23.28 14.52
C PRO A 406 -2.47 24.51 15.43
N GLY A 407 -1.31 24.94 15.93
CA GLY A 407 -1.14 26.17 16.72
C GLY A 407 -1.12 27.45 15.89
N GLY A 408 -1.27 27.38 14.57
CA GLY A 408 -1.29 28.54 13.66
C GLY A 408 0.09 29.05 13.23
N GLN A 409 1.17 28.40 13.67
CA GLN A 409 2.53 28.73 13.22
C GLN A 409 2.90 28.02 11.92
N TYR A 410 3.71 28.67 11.10
CA TYR A 410 4.32 28.17 9.87
C TYR A 410 5.78 27.80 10.13
N VAL A 411 6.09 26.51 10.13
CA VAL A 411 7.41 25.99 10.51
C VAL A 411 8.14 25.45 9.28
N ALA A 412 9.37 25.90 9.07
CA ALA A 412 10.21 25.38 7.99
C ALA A 412 10.45 23.87 8.13
N ALA A 413 10.21 23.14 7.05
CA ALA A 413 10.31 21.70 7.01
C ALA A 413 10.98 21.20 5.72
N PHE A 414 11.51 19.98 5.78
CA PHE A 414 12.01 19.22 4.63
C PHE A 414 13.12 19.88 3.80
N THR A 415 13.85 20.85 4.36
CA THR A 415 14.93 21.58 3.66
C THR A 415 15.98 20.64 3.06
N GLN A 416 16.42 19.64 3.82
CA GLN A 416 17.40 18.66 3.35
C GLN A 416 16.88 17.90 2.12
N VAL A 417 15.59 17.55 2.13
CA VAL A 417 14.99 16.74 1.08
C VAL A 417 14.88 17.51 -0.24
N PHE A 418 14.49 18.79 -0.20
CA PHE A 418 14.50 19.64 -1.40
C PHE A 418 15.91 19.84 -1.96
N ASN A 419 16.93 19.97 -1.10
CA ASN A 419 18.32 20.08 -1.53
C ASN A 419 18.82 18.79 -2.18
N GLU A 420 18.52 17.63 -1.60
CA GLU A 420 18.90 16.32 -2.15
C GLU A 420 18.21 16.06 -3.49
N PHE A 421 16.91 16.33 -3.59
CA PHE A 421 16.16 16.23 -4.85
C PHE A 421 16.70 17.19 -5.92
N GLY A 422 16.97 18.45 -5.55
CA GLY A 422 17.54 19.46 -6.43
C GLY A 422 18.91 19.05 -6.98
N ALA A 423 19.78 18.52 -6.13
CA ALA A 423 21.10 18.02 -6.52
C ALA A 423 20.99 16.80 -7.45
N ALA A 424 20.11 15.85 -7.15
CA ALA A 424 19.89 14.68 -7.98
C ALA A 424 19.28 15.03 -9.36
N ALA A 425 18.33 15.97 -9.41
CA ALA A 425 17.79 16.49 -10.66
C ALA A 425 18.86 17.20 -11.51
N ALA A 426 19.76 17.96 -10.88
CA ALA A 426 20.89 18.60 -11.56
C ALA A 426 21.89 17.56 -12.12
N ALA A 427 22.19 16.50 -11.35
CA ALA A 427 23.10 15.44 -11.77
C ALA A 427 22.58 14.65 -12.98
N ALA A 428 21.26 14.42 -13.05
CA ALA A 428 20.61 13.66 -14.12
C ALA A 428 20.53 14.40 -15.49
N GLY A 429 21.23 15.53 -15.67
CA GLY A 429 21.18 16.35 -16.88
C GLY A 429 22.48 17.05 -17.33
N THR A 430 23.64 16.74 -16.73
CA THR A 430 24.97 17.36 -16.95
C THR A 430 25.03 18.90 -16.83
N THR A 431 25.66 19.33 -15.73
CA THR A 431 26.28 20.64 -15.42
C THR A 431 26.03 21.81 -16.40
N GLY A 432 25.11 22.68 -16.01
CA GLY A 432 25.05 24.07 -16.46
C GLY A 432 24.41 24.93 -15.38
N ALA A 433 24.75 26.22 -15.34
CA ALA A 433 24.26 27.22 -14.37
C ALA A 433 22.76 27.57 -14.53
N ASN A 434 21.91 26.55 -14.65
CA ASN A 434 20.58 26.63 -15.25
C ASN A 434 19.56 26.08 -14.24
N GLY A 435 18.77 26.98 -13.66
CA GLY A 435 17.94 26.75 -12.48
C GLY A 435 16.92 25.62 -12.59
N ASN A 436 16.68 24.96 -11.45
CA ASN A 436 15.64 23.95 -11.26
C ASN A 436 14.51 24.59 -10.45
N VAL A 437 13.29 24.62 -10.99
CA VAL A 437 12.10 24.95 -10.17
C VAL A 437 11.59 23.64 -9.60
N ILE A 438 11.70 23.45 -8.28
CA ILE A 438 11.13 22.28 -7.60
C ILE A 438 9.70 22.62 -7.19
N THR A 439 8.76 21.77 -7.60
CA THR A 439 7.36 21.86 -7.22
C THR A 439 6.80 20.48 -6.89
N MET A 440 5.56 20.39 -6.43
CA MET A 440 4.88 19.14 -6.11
C MET A 440 3.70 18.92 -7.02
N VAL A 441 3.57 17.74 -7.63
CA VAL A 441 2.51 17.39 -8.58
C VAL A 441 1.66 16.26 -8.03
N ASN A 442 0.35 16.45 -7.99
CA ASN A 442 -0.58 15.37 -7.68
C ASN A 442 -0.91 14.59 -8.96
N ALA A 443 -0.78 13.28 -8.89
CA ALA A 443 -1.11 12.37 -9.97
C ALA A 443 -2.53 11.79 -9.80
N PRO A 444 -3.18 11.34 -10.89
CA PRO A 444 -4.52 10.76 -10.85
C PRO A 444 -4.65 9.50 -9.96
N ASN A 445 -3.52 8.87 -9.62
CA ASN A 445 -3.47 7.70 -8.75
C ASN A 445 -3.53 8.06 -7.24
N GLY A 446 -3.77 9.33 -6.90
CA GLY A 446 -3.84 9.82 -5.52
C GLY A 446 -2.48 10.06 -4.87
N LYS A 447 -1.37 9.92 -5.60
CA LYS A 447 -0.02 10.15 -5.10
C LYS A 447 0.49 11.54 -5.44
N THR A 448 1.40 12.05 -4.63
CA THR A 448 2.11 13.32 -4.86
C THR A 448 3.54 13.01 -5.30
N TYR A 449 4.11 13.82 -6.18
CA TYR A 449 5.50 13.69 -6.64
C TYR A 449 6.19 15.06 -6.53
N LEU A 450 7.48 15.09 -6.18
CA LEU A 450 8.32 16.23 -6.51
C LEU A 450 8.55 16.25 -8.03
N LEU A 451 8.46 17.44 -8.63
CA LEU A 451 8.80 17.73 -10.01
C LEU A 451 9.87 18.82 -10.03
N SER A 452 10.97 18.58 -10.73
CA SER A 452 11.91 19.60 -11.18
C SER A 452 11.82 19.71 -12.70
N VAL A 453 12.03 20.89 -13.28
CA VAL A 453 12.16 21.03 -14.73
C VAL A 453 13.41 21.86 -15.03
N ASN A 454 14.15 21.51 -16.10
CA ASN A 454 15.34 22.22 -16.51
C ASN A 454 15.15 23.02 -17.81
N LEU A 455 16.09 23.94 -18.11
CA LEU A 455 16.08 24.80 -19.30
C LEU A 455 16.20 24.03 -20.64
N SER A 456 16.75 22.82 -20.61
CA SER A 456 16.83 21.92 -21.77
C SER A 456 15.49 21.26 -22.09
N GLY A 457 14.44 21.62 -21.35
CA GLY A 457 13.11 21.12 -21.55
C GLY A 457 12.87 19.77 -20.90
N VAL A 458 13.64 19.36 -19.90
CA VAL A 458 13.50 18.02 -19.30
C VAL A 458 12.86 18.15 -17.93
N ALA A 459 11.76 17.44 -17.71
CA ALA A 459 11.16 17.25 -16.39
C ALA A 459 11.92 16.20 -15.57
N TYR A 460 11.82 16.24 -14.25
CA TYR A 460 12.33 15.23 -13.35
C TYR A 460 11.36 14.95 -12.23
N LEU A 461 11.02 13.69 -11.96
CA LEU A 461 10.01 13.34 -10.95
C LEU A 461 10.60 12.50 -9.82
N SER A 462 9.98 12.57 -8.64
CA SER A 462 10.25 11.69 -7.49
C SER A 462 8.97 11.53 -6.68
N GLU A 463 8.56 10.30 -6.34
CA GLU A 463 7.34 10.08 -5.56
C GLU A 463 7.49 10.54 -4.10
N VAL A 464 6.43 11.12 -3.56
CA VAL A 464 6.28 11.45 -2.15
C VAL A 464 5.65 10.29 -1.39
N GLY A 465 6.44 9.62 -0.57
CA GLY A 465 6.02 8.48 0.26
C GLY A 465 5.70 8.87 1.72
N SER A 466 4.83 8.10 2.37
CA SER A 466 4.31 8.37 3.73
C SER A 466 5.17 7.85 4.90
N THR A 467 6.33 7.23 4.67
CA THR A 467 7.26 6.84 5.75
C THR A 467 8.69 6.62 5.23
N GLY A 468 9.62 7.51 5.57
CA GLY A 468 11.08 7.28 5.58
C GLY A 468 11.75 6.99 4.23
N THR A 469 12.93 7.58 3.98
CA THR A 469 13.70 7.31 2.75
C THR A 469 13.93 5.84 2.50
N ILE A 470 13.77 5.45 1.24
CA ILE A 470 14.31 4.24 0.69
C ILE A 470 15.26 4.64 -0.44
N SER A 471 16.55 4.83 -0.13
CA SER A 471 17.58 4.94 -1.18
C SER A 471 17.92 3.53 -1.69
N ALA A 472 18.51 3.40 -2.90
CA ALA A 472 18.98 2.09 -3.37
C ALA A 472 19.97 1.44 -2.37
N ALA A 473 20.80 2.25 -1.71
CA ALA A 473 21.67 1.82 -0.62
C ALA A 473 20.89 1.43 0.66
N GLY A 474 19.76 2.09 0.93
CA GLY A 474 18.84 1.74 2.01
C GLY A 474 18.12 0.42 1.77
N ILE A 475 17.63 0.16 0.55
CA ILE A 475 17.10 -1.16 0.17
C ILE A 475 18.21 -2.21 0.22
N GLU A 476 19.40 -1.90 -0.29
CA GLU A 476 20.54 -2.81 -0.20
C GLU A 476 20.86 -3.14 1.26
N SER A 477 20.83 -2.17 2.17
CA SER A 477 21.02 -2.40 3.60
C SER A 477 19.88 -3.23 4.22
N LEU A 478 18.63 -3.02 3.82
CA LEU A 478 17.47 -3.78 4.26
C LEU A 478 17.54 -5.25 3.78
N ILE A 479 17.90 -5.43 2.51
CA ILE A 479 18.15 -6.74 1.89
C ILE A 479 19.32 -7.42 2.59
N LYS A 480 20.45 -6.74 2.83
CA LYS A 480 21.59 -7.31 3.56
C LYS A 480 21.28 -7.63 5.02
N GLY A 481 20.40 -6.88 5.66
CA GLY A 481 19.93 -7.18 7.02
C GLY A 481 19.07 -8.45 7.08
N THR A 482 18.31 -8.74 6.02
CA THR A 482 17.38 -9.88 5.96
C THR A 482 18.01 -11.13 5.33
N TRP A 483 18.77 -10.94 4.26
CA TRP A 483 19.47 -11.97 3.49
C TRP A 483 20.97 -11.62 3.36
N PRO A 484 21.76 -11.76 4.44
CA PRO A 484 23.18 -11.35 4.45
C PRO A 484 24.06 -12.06 3.42
N TRP A 485 23.62 -13.23 2.96
CA TRP A 485 24.30 -14.07 1.98
C TRP A 485 24.15 -13.59 0.52
N MET A 486 23.26 -12.65 0.23
CA MET A 486 23.05 -12.16 -1.14
C MET A 486 24.23 -11.33 -1.64
N SER A 487 24.77 -11.71 -2.80
CA SER A 487 25.80 -10.91 -3.50
C SER A 487 25.21 -9.59 -4.04
N SER A 488 26.05 -8.56 -4.23
CA SER A 488 25.60 -7.28 -4.79
C SER A 488 24.85 -7.41 -6.12
N GLN A 489 25.19 -8.40 -6.95
CA GLN A 489 24.48 -8.67 -8.20
C GLN A 489 23.07 -9.22 -7.97
N GLN A 490 22.89 -10.13 -7.01
CA GLN A 490 21.58 -10.67 -6.63
C GLN A 490 20.69 -9.61 -5.98
N ILE A 491 21.28 -8.72 -5.17
CA ILE A 491 20.59 -7.58 -4.58
C ILE A 491 20.07 -6.67 -5.70
N ALA A 492 20.92 -6.26 -6.65
CA ALA A 492 20.52 -5.43 -7.77
C ALA A 492 19.40 -6.06 -8.62
N ALA A 493 19.50 -7.37 -8.91
CA ALA A 493 18.47 -8.10 -9.65
C ALA A 493 17.14 -8.21 -8.88
N THR A 494 17.20 -8.37 -7.56
CA THR A 494 16.01 -8.40 -6.69
C THR A 494 15.30 -7.07 -6.73
N ILE A 495 16.04 -5.99 -6.49
CA ILE A 495 15.54 -4.62 -6.58
C ILE A 495 14.89 -4.41 -7.96
N GLN A 496 15.56 -4.77 -9.04
CA GLN A 496 15.03 -4.62 -10.40
C GLN A 496 13.71 -5.38 -10.62
N LYS A 497 13.59 -6.61 -10.12
CA LYS A 497 12.42 -7.46 -10.40
C LYS A 497 11.22 -7.16 -9.52
N THR A 498 11.43 -6.78 -8.26
CA THR A 498 10.33 -6.42 -7.34
C THR A 498 9.87 -4.97 -7.49
N SER A 499 10.57 -4.20 -8.32
CA SER A 499 10.23 -2.83 -8.64
C SER A 499 9.24 -2.75 -9.80
N THR A 500 8.43 -1.69 -9.83
CA THR A 500 7.47 -1.46 -10.91
C THR A 500 8.15 -0.71 -12.06
N SER A 501 7.91 -1.13 -13.30
CA SER A 501 8.45 -0.42 -14.47
C SER A 501 7.49 0.68 -14.94
N TYR A 502 8.00 1.89 -15.12
CA TYR A 502 7.27 3.04 -15.64
C TYR A 502 8.05 3.68 -16.80
N ASN A 503 7.52 3.60 -18.03
CA ASN A 503 8.25 4.01 -19.26
C ASN A 503 9.66 3.40 -19.40
N GLY A 504 9.82 2.14 -19.02
CA GLY A 504 11.12 1.45 -19.05
C GLY A 504 12.06 1.79 -17.88
N LEU A 505 11.58 2.53 -16.89
CA LEU A 505 12.33 2.94 -15.70
C LEU A 505 11.81 2.24 -14.44
N ILE A 506 12.72 1.90 -13.53
CA ILE A 506 12.47 1.04 -12.36
C ILE A 506 12.08 1.92 -11.15
N VAL A 507 10.86 1.73 -10.63
CA VAL A 507 10.31 2.37 -9.42
C VAL A 507 10.53 1.46 -8.21
N LEU A 508 11.36 1.91 -7.27
CA LEU A 508 11.74 1.13 -6.10
C LEU A 508 10.61 1.09 -5.06
N ASP A 509 10.31 -0.11 -4.56
CA ASP A 509 9.26 -0.38 -3.58
C ASP A 509 9.80 -1.32 -2.50
N SER A 510 9.99 -0.81 -1.26
CA SER A 510 10.52 -1.63 -0.16
C SER A 510 9.56 -2.74 0.26
N ASP A 511 8.26 -2.52 0.17
CA ASP A 511 7.26 -3.50 0.59
C ASP A 511 7.22 -4.65 -0.43
N ALA A 512 7.29 -4.32 -1.72
CA ALA A 512 7.42 -5.32 -2.78
C ALA A 512 8.76 -6.07 -2.68
N VAL A 513 9.86 -5.41 -2.30
CA VAL A 513 11.15 -6.06 -2.02
C VAL A 513 11.04 -7.02 -0.84
N MET A 514 10.24 -6.74 0.19
CA MET A 514 10.16 -7.61 1.38
C MET A 514 9.07 -8.69 1.27
N ARG A 515 8.25 -8.68 0.23
CA ARG A 515 7.23 -9.71 -0.06
C ARG A 515 7.76 -10.77 -1.02
N PRO A 516 7.25 -12.02 -0.98
CA PRO A 516 7.59 -13.04 -1.97
C PRO A 516 7.31 -12.57 -3.40
N PHE A 517 8.24 -12.84 -4.32
CA PHE A 517 8.11 -12.49 -5.73
C PHE A 517 7.93 -13.75 -6.58
N GLY A 518 6.89 -13.73 -7.41
CA GLY A 518 6.45 -14.93 -8.13
C GLY A 518 5.93 -16.00 -7.17
N ASP A 519 6.13 -17.27 -7.54
CA ASP A 519 5.70 -18.39 -6.71
C ASP A 519 6.64 -18.59 -5.52
N LEU A 520 6.05 -18.78 -4.33
CA LEU A 520 6.74 -19.23 -3.14
C LEU A 520 6.62 -20.75 -3.02
N GLY A 521 7.74 -21.46 -3.00
CA GLY A 521 7.78 -22.92 -2.95
C GLY A 521 8.70 -23.45 -1.84
N ILE A 522 8.60 -24.74 -1.55
CA ILE A 522 9.46 -25.43 -0.59
C ILE A 522 10.67 -25.98 -1.36
N PRO A 523 11.90 -25.50 -1.07
CA PRO A 523 13.09 -26.00 -1.75
C PRO A 523 13.28 -27.50 -1.45
N TYR A 524 13.36 -28.32 -2.49
CA TYR A 524 13.48 -29.77 -2.37
C TYR A 524 14.83 -30.22 -2.93
N ALA A 525 15.66 -30.83 -2.07
CA ALA A 525 17.07 -31.10 -2.36
C ALA A 525 17.28 -31.76 -3.75
N GLY A 526 18.00 -31.04 -4.63
CA GLY A 526 18.33 -31.51 -5.99
C GLY A 526 17.18 -31.51 -7.00
N LYS A 527 16.02 -30.91 -6.67
CA LYS A 527 14.84 -30.82 -7.55
C LYS A 527 14.24 -29.41 -7.53
N SER A 528 13.26 -29.16 -8.41
CA SER A 528 12.46 -27.93 -8.37
C SER A 528 11.70 -27.80 -7.06
N SER A 529 11.51 -26.56 -6.61
CA SER A 529 10.73 -26.26 -5.41
C SER A 529 9.32 -26.86 -5.51
N LEU A 530 8.85 -27.46 -4.42
CA LEU A 530 7.52 -28.02 -4.31
C LEU A 530 6.51 -26.88 -4.03
N PRO A 531 5.36 -26.84 -4.71
CA PRO A 531 4.33 -25.85 -4.40
C PRO A 531 3.78 -26.07 -2.98
N ILE A 532 3.53 -24.97 -2.25
CA ILE A 532 2.93 -25.01 -0.91
C ILE A 532 1.43 -25.31 -1.05
N ARG A 533 1.10 -26.57 -1.29
CA ARG A 533 -0.27 -27.09 -1.46
C ARG A 533 -0.39 -28.48 -0.86
N GLY A 534 -1.64 -28.89 -0.62
CA GLY A 534 -1.97 -30.18 -0.02
C GLY A 534 -2.00 -30.08 1.51
N GLY A 535 -1.68 -31.18 2.17
CA GLY A 535 -1.74 -31.27 3.62
C GLY A 535 -1.32 -32.64 4.13
N ILE A 536 -1.21 -32.74 5.44
CA ILE A 536 -0.85 -33.97 6.16
C ILE A 536 -1.80 -34.19 7.33
N SER A 537 -2.18 -35.44 7.58
CA SER A 537 -3.03 -35.81 8.70
C SER A 537 -2.62 -37.14 9.32
N GLY A 538 -3.05 -37.36 10.57
CA GLY A 538 -2.72 -38.55 11.35
C GLY A 538 -1.27 -38.54 11.86
N VAL A 539 -0.65 -37.37 11.98
CA VAL A 539 0.76 -37.23 12.36
C VAL A 539 0.90 -36.05 13.29
N ASN A 540 1.66 -36.23 14.38
CA ASN A 540 2.01 -35.14 15.26
C ASN A 540 3.23 -34.42 14.68
N THR A 541 2.99 -33.23 14.11
CA THR A 541 4.03 -32.47 13.43
C THR A 541 4.87 -31.59 14.36
N GLY A 542 4.43 -31.36 15.60
CA GLY A 542 4.92 -30.24 16.43
C GLY A 542 4.84 -28.91 15.67
N ASP A 543 5.69 -27.93 16.00
CA ASP A 543 5.83 -26.67 15.25
C ASP A 543 6.41 -26.93 13.86
N LEU A 544 5.70 -26.61 12.78
CA LEU A 544 6.08 -26.98 11.41
C LEU A 544 6.41 -25.72 10.60
N ALA A 545 7.45 -25.02 11.04
CA ALA A 545 8.03 -23.92 10.29
C ALA A 545 9.14 -24.44 9.36
N ILE A 546 9.19 -23.88 8.15
CA ILE A 546 10.22 -24.16 7.16
C ILE A 546 10.72 -22.88 6.51
N ILE A 547 11.80 -23.01 5.75
CA ILE A 547 12.25 -22.00 4.79
C ILE A 547 11.60 -22.27 3.43
N GLY A 548 10.76 -21.35 2.98
CA GLY A 548 10.30 -21.27 1.60
C GLY A 548 11.24 -20.42 0.74
N VAL A 549 11.30 -20.71 -0.56
CA VAL A 549 12.11 -19.98 -1.54
C VAL A 549 11.20 -19.46 -2.65
N ASP A 550 11.34 -18.18 -2.96
CA ASP A 550 10.59 -17.56 -4.05
C ASP A 550 11.29 -17.70 -5.41
N THR A 551 10.71 -17.11 -6.46
CA THR A 551 11.26 -17.20 -7.83
C THR A 551 12.61 -16.48 -7.99
N LEU A 552 12.98 -15.61 -7.04
CA LEU A 552 14.26 -14.90 -7.03
C LEU A 552 15.34 -15.62 -6.20
N GLY A 553 14.99 -16.74 -5.56
CA GLY A 553 15.90 -17.46 -4.67
C GLY A 553 15.93 -16.92 -3.25
N ARG A 554 15.04 -15.98 -2.88
CA ARG A 554 14.99 -15.38 -1.55
C ARG A 554 14.24 -16.27 -0.58
N THR A 555 14.65 -16.25 0.67
CA THR A 555 14.20 -17.21 1.68
C THR A 555 13.23 -16.57 2.66
N PHE A 556 12.12 -17.26 2.93
CA PHE A 556 11.04 -16.77 3.79
C PHE A 556 10.68 -17.82 4.83
N ASN A 557 10.36 -17.38 6.05
CA ASN A 557 9.78 -18.27 7.05
C ASN A 557 8.34 -18.58 6.67
N VAL A 558 8.02 -19.86 6.50
CA VAL A 558 6.68 -20.33 6.18
C VAL A 558 6.21 -21.26 7.28
N ASP A 559 5.08 -20.91 7.88
CA ASP A 559 4.38 -21.78 8.81
C ASP A 559 3.46 -22.74 8.04
N LEU A 560 3.75 -24.04 8.12
CA LEU A 560 2.93 -25.10 7.53
C LEU A 560 1.95 -25.72 8.54
N GLN A 561 1.85 -25.21 9.79
CA GLN A 561 0.84 -25.66 10.74
C GLN A 561 -0.57 -25.69 10.15
N PRO A 562 -1.04 -24.70 9.37
CA PRO A 562 -2.38 -24.73 8.78
C PRO A 562 -2.59 -25.88 7.79
N MET A 563 -1.52 -26.50 7.28
CA MET A 563 -1.60 -27.65 6.38
C MET A 563 -1.73 -28.99 7.11
N ARG A 564 -1.58 -29.00 8.45
CA ARG A 564 -1.92 -30.15 9.27
C ARG A 564 -3.44 -30.21 9.45
N GLN A 565 -4.03 -31.30 8.98
CA GLN A 565 -5.44 -31.60 9.18
C GLN A 565 -5.58 -32.52 10.39
N ILE A 566 -6.39 -32.09 11.36
CA ILE A 566 -6.80 -32.91 12.50
C ILE A 566 -8.15 -33.53 12.18
N GLY A 567 -8.23 -34.86 12.20
CA GLY A 567 -9.45 -35.57 11.85
C GLY A 567 -9.38 -37.04 12.18
N LEU A 568 -10.53 -37.72 12.03
CA LEU A 568 -10.65 -39.15 12.25
C LEU A 568 -9.94 -39.96 11.15
N ASN A 569 -9.26 -41.02 11.54
CA ASN A 569 -8.62 -41.96 10.63
C ASN A 569 -9.65 -42.90 9.96
N SER A 570 -9.22 -43.71 8.99
CA SER A 570 -10.15 -44.57 8.23
C SER A 570 -10.88 -45.60 9.10
N PHE A 571 -10.24 -46.11 10.17
CA PHE A 571 -10.89 -47.06 11.09
C PHE A 571 -11.93 -46.40 11.98
N GLN A 572 -11.68 -45.14 12.34
CA GLN A 572 -12.57 -44.33 13.15
C GLN A 572 -13.74 -43.76 12.38
N LEU A 573 -13.60 -43.59 11.06
CA LEU A 573 -14.68 -43.21 10.14
C LEU A 573 -15.50 -44.40 9.67
N ASN A 574 -14.88 -45.59 9.62
CA ASN A 574 -15.54 -46.77 9.09
C ASN A 574 -16.34 -47.50 10.17
N THR A 575 -17.65 -47.28 10.18
CA THR A 575 -18.62 -48.13 10.90
C THR A 575 -19.06 -49.35 10.09
N GLU A 576 -18.65 -49.44 8.83
CA GLU A 576 -19.15 -50.45 7.90
C GLU A 576 -18.45 -51.79 8.04
N HIS A 577 -19.25 -52.86 7.86
CA HIS A 577 -18.84 -54.25 7.74
C HIS A 577 -18.10 -54.91 8.92
N ILE A 578 -17.78 -54.15 9.98
CA ILE A 578 -17.37 -54.66 11.31
C ILE A 578 -18.52 -55.32 12.10
N ASP A 579 -19.69 -55.41 11.49
CA ASP A 579 -20.89 -56.01 12.07
C ASP A 579 -21.00 -57.51 11.80
N GLN A 580 -19.90 -58.19 11.46
CA GLN A 580 -19.86 -59.64 11.33
C GLN A 580 -19.89 -60.33 12.70
N HIS A 581 -20.46 -61.54 12.76
CA HIS A 581 -20.47 -62.34 13.99
C HIS A 581 -19.06 -62.67 14.49
N GLN A 582 -18.12 -62.80 13.57
CA GLN A 582 -16.73 -63.08 13.85
C GLN A 582 -15.90 -62.04 13.14
N LEU A 583 -15.27 -61.17 13.91
CA LEU A 583 -14.40 -60.15 13.38
C LEU A 583 -13.05 -60.80 13.05
N THR A 584 -12.75 -60.92 11.76
CA THR A 584 -11.57 -61.62 11.24
C THR A 584 -10.42 -60.69 10.91
N SER A 585 -10.70 -59.40 10.68
CA SER A 585 -9.74 -58.33 10.50
C SER A 585 -10.47 -56.99 10.54
N HIS A 586 -9.87 -55.93 11.06
CA HIS A 586 -10.43 -54.58 10.86
C HIS A 586 -10.09 -54.01 9.48
N ALA A 587 -8.96 -54.43 8.90
CA ALA A 587 -8.47 -53.92 7.63
C ALA A 587 -9.27 -54.45 6.45
N GLU A 588 -9.72 -55.72 6.48
CA GLU A 588 -10.49 -56.30 5.37
C GLU A 588 -11.74 -55.47 5.02
N TYR A 589 -12.37 -54.87 6.03
CA TYR A 589 -13.60 -54.09 5.88
C TYR A 589 -13.37 -52.66 5.40
N LEU A 590 -12.11 -52.26 5.25
CA LEU A 590 -11.78 -51.03 4.53
C LEU A 590 -11.76 -51.23 3.01
N VAL A 591 -11.75 -52.48 2.54
CA VAL A 591 -12.00 -52.82 1.14
C VAL A 591 -13.50 -52.71 0.91
N ASN A 592 -13.93 -51.64 0.24
CA ASN A 592 -15.34 -51.32 0.00
C ASN A 592 -16.00 -52.20 -1.09
N GLY A 593 -15.69 -53.50 -1.08
CA GLY A 593 -16.13 -54.48 -2.07
C GLY A 593 -16.61 -55.78 -1.43
N ALA A 594 -17.20 -56.66 -2.23
CA ALA A 594 -17.67 -57.95 -1.73
C ALA A 594 -16.48 -58.80 -1.24
N VAL A 595 -16.56 -59.27 0.01
CA VAL A 595 -15.62 -60.24 0.60
C VAL A 595 -16.28 -61.61 0.60
N ASN A 596 -15.70 -62.53 -0.16
CA ASN A 596 -16.19 -63.89 -0.33
C ASN A 596 -15.29 -64.88 0.40
N THR A 597 -15.87 -66.01 0.79
CA THR A 597 -15.16 -67.10 1.46
C THR A 597 -15.28 -68.37 0.62
N ALA A 598 -14.15 -69.02 0.34
CA ALA A 598 -14.07 -70.29 -0.36
C ALA A 598 -13.19 -71.24 0.46
N GLY A 599 -13.83 -72.18 1.17
CA GLY A 599 -13.14 -72.97 2.20
C GLY A 599 -12.59 -72.06 3.31
N ASN A 600 -11.31 -72.21 3.65
CA ASN A 600 -10.63 -71.36 4.63
C ASN A 600 -10.01 -70.09 4.02
N LEU A 601 -10.08 -69.92 2.69
CA LEU A 601 -9.61 -68.71 2.02
C LEU A 601 -10.72 -67.65 2.05
N ARG A 602 -10.37 -66.45 2.47
CA ARG A 602 -11.26 -65.28 2.47
C ARG A 602 -10.62 -64.18 1.65
N ALA A 603 -11.28 -63.77 0.57
CA ALA A 603 -10.76 -62.79 -0.35
C ALA A 603 -11.85 -61.81 -0.82
N GLY A 604 -11.46 -60.56 -1.06
CA GLY A 604 -12.33 -59.52 -1.57
C GLY A 604 -11.54 -58.45 -2.30
N SER A 605 -12.19 -57.74 -3.21
CA SER A 605 -11.58 -56.64 -3.97
C SER A 605 -12.61 -55.60 -4.33
N ASP A 606 -12.16 -54.36 -4.47
CA ASP A 606 -12.95 -53.26 -5.04
C ASP A 606 -12.70 -53.19 -6.55
N SER A 607 -13.69 -53.59 -7.36
CA SER A 607 -13.69 -53.39 -8.81
C SER A 607 -14.68 -52.28 -9.15
N LEU A 608 -14.18 -51.12 -9.59
CA LEU A 608 -14.97 -50.13 -10.31
C LEU A 608 -15.48 -50.76 -11.62
N ALA A 609 -16.63 -51.42 -11.55
CA ALA A 609 -17.51 -51.68 -12.68
C ALA A 609 -18.94 -51.44 -12.19
N THR A 610 -19.53 -50.35 -12.66
CA THR A 610 -20.95 -50.08 -12.62
C THR A 610 -21.72 -51.25 -13.25
N SER A 611 -22.19 -52.19 -12.44
CA SER A 611 -23.40 -52.97 -12.69
C SER A 611 -23.75 -53.78 -11.45
N SER A 612 -24.60 -53.19 -10.62
CA SER A 612 -25.46 -53.97 -9.74
C SER A 612 -26.29 -54.93 -10.61
N PHE A 613 -26.37 -56.21 -10.21
CA PHE A 613 -27.23 -57.22 -10.86
C PHE A 613 -28.73 -56.93 -10.70
N PHE A 614 -29.09 -55.89 -9.96
CA PHE A 614 -30.40 -55.25 -9.97
C PHE A 614 -30.17 -53.75 -10.11
N GLY A 615 -30.65 -53.20 -11.22
CA GLY A 615 -30.29 -51.87 -11.69
C GLY A 615 -30.54 -50.76 -10.67
N ASP A 616 -29.56 -49.88 -10.55
CA ASP A 616 -29.86 -48.48 -10.32
C ASP A 616 -29.31 -47.72 -11.54
N SER A 617 -30.24 -47.21 -12.35
CA SER A 617 -30.00 -46.55 -13.62
C SER A 617 -29.59 -45.10 -13.38
N GLY A 618 -28.31 -44.81 -13.59
CA GLY A 618 -27.80 -43.44 -13.55
C GLY A 618 -26.40 -43.30 -14.15
N GLY A 619 -26.26 -43.48 -15.47
CA GLY A 619 -25.09 -42.98 -16.21
C GLY A 619 -24.54 -43.93 -17.28
N ALA A 620 -24.91 -43.64 -18.53
CA ALA A 620 -24.25 -43.93 -19.80
C ALA A 620 -23.37 -45.20 -19.92
N GLY A 621 -23.86 -46.14 -20.73
CA GLY A 621 -23.11 -47.29 -21.19
C GLY A 621 -21.90 -46.91 -22.04
N TYR A 622 -20.75 -47.47 -21.67
CA TYR A 622 -19.71 -47.91 -22.58
C TYR A 622 -19.13 -49.21 -22.02
N LEU A 623 -19.27 -50.31 -22.78
CA LEU A 623 -18.48 -51.52 -22.57
C LEU A 623 -17.02 -51.15 -22.84
N THR A 624 -16.29 -50.83 -21.77
CA THR A 624 -14.83 -50.70 -21.82
C THR A 624 -14.19 -52.03 -21.45
N PRO A 625 -13.01 -52.38 -22.01
CA PRO A 625 -12.33 -53.62 -21.66
C PRO A 625 -12.07 -53.68 -20.15
N LEU A 626 -12.31 -54.86 -19.56
CA LEU A 626 -11.87 -55.23 -18.21
C LEU A 626 -10.35 -55.07 -18.10
N GLN A 627 -9.88 -53.88 -17.76
CA GLN A 627 -8.45 -53.59 -17.65
C GLN A 627 -8.11 -52.48 -16.67
N GLN A 628 -8.81 -52.41 -15.53
CA GLN A 628 -8.24 -51.79 -14.33
C GLN A 628 -8.05 -52.87 -13.28
N ALA A 629 -6.79 -53.10 -12.90
CA ALA A 629 -6.48 -53.91 -11.71
C ALA A 629 -7.24 -53.32 -10.50
N PRO A 630 -7.76 -54.16 -9.58
CA PRO A 630 -8.50 -53.67 -8.41
C PRO A 630 -7.65 -52.67 -7.62
N LYS A 631 -8.22 -51.50 -7.30
CA LYS A 631 -7.50 -50.44 -6.57
C LYS A 631 -7.24 -50.82 -5.12
N GLN A 632 -8.00 -51.76 -4.56
CA GLN A 632 -7.85 -52.30 -3.21
C GLN A 632 -8.27 -53.76 -3.19
N PHE A 633 -7.62 -54.58 -2.37
CA PHE A 633 -8.00 -55.98 -2.18
C PHE A 633 -7.60 -56.50 -0.80
N THR A 634 -8.23 -57.58 -0.39
CA THR A 634 -7.92 -58.31 0.82
C THR A 634 -7.92 -59.81 0.52
N THR A 635 -7.00 -60.55 1.13
CA THR A 635 -6.92 -62.00 1.03
C THR A 635 -6.31 -62.55 2.32
N GLY A 636 -6.83 -63.67 2.80
CA GLY A 636 -6.33 -64.26 4.02
C GLY A 636 -7.00 -65.56 4.37
N ILE A 637 -6.55 -66.11 5.49
CA ILE A 637 -7.02 -67.37 6.03
C ILE A 637 -7.47 -67.07 7.46
N PRO A 638 -8.78 -66.86 7.70
CA PRO A 638 -9.29 -66.51 9.03
C PRO A 638 -9.03 -67.55 10.12
N SER A 639 -8.71 -68.79 9.72
CA SER A 639 -8.35 -69.90 10.60
C SER A 639 -7.19 -70.69 9.96
N VAL A 640 -5.97 -70.25 10.20
CA VAL A 640 -4.74 -70.96 9.81
C VAL A 640 -4.48 -72.10 10.77
N TYR A 641 -4.68 -71.85 12.06
CA TYR A 641 -4.46 -72.82 13.12
C TYR A 641 -5.57 -72.72 14.16
N GLN A 642 -6.16 -73.86 14.52
CA GLN A 642 -7.16 -73.94 15.56
C GLN A 642 -6.80 -75.07 16.54
N ARG A 643 -6.76 -74.76 17.84
CA ARG A 643 -6.54 -75.73 18.91
C ARG A 643 -7.50 -75.47 20.06
N GLY A 644 -8.48 -76.36 20.20
CA GLY A 644 -9.57 -76.16 21.17
C GLY A 644 -10.31 -74.85 20.90
N ASN A 645 -10.40 -74.02 21.94
CA ASN A 645 -11.09 -72.73 21.89
C ASN A 645 -10.26 -71.60 21.25
N TRP A 646 -8.99 -71.84 20.92
CA TRP A 646 -8.09 -70.85 20.32
C TRP A 646 -8.05 -71.00 18.81
N ASN A 647 -8.11 -69.87 18.12
CA ASN A 647 -8.00 -69.72 16.68
C ASN A 647 -6.98 -68.65 16.34
N PHE A 648 -6.11 -68.94 15.38
CA PHE A 648 -5.19 -67.98 14.79
C PHE A 648 -5.52 -67.84 13.31
N GLY A 649 -5.68 -66.60 12.85
CA GLY A 649 -5.93 -66.24 11.46
C GLY A 649 -4.98 -65.14 11.02
N THR A 650 -4.82 -65.01 9.71
CA THR A 650 -4.04 -63.91 9.12
C THR A 650 -4.77 -63.35 7.92
N GLN A 651 -4.77 -62.04 7.79
CA GLN A 651 -5.40 -61.33 6.69
C GLN A 651 -4.42 -60.30 6.11
N PHE A 652 -4.17 -60.39 4.82
CA PHE A 652 -3.43 -59.39 4.08
C PHE A 652 -4.40 -58.46 3.37
N THR A 653 -4.28 -57.16 3.57
CA THR A 653 -5.10 -56.14 2.91
C THR A 653 -4.22 -55.09 2.26
N ASN A 654 -4.43 -54.84 0.97
CA ASN A 654 -3.83 -53.73 0.26
C ASN A 654 -4.90 -52.67 -0.02
N LEU A 655 -4.65 -51.45 0.45
CA LEU A 655 -5.54 -50.29 0.30
C LEU A 655 -4.85 -49.25 -0.58
N ASN A 656 -5.60 -48.47 -1.35
CA ASN A 656 -5.10 -47.33 -2.14
C ASN A 656 -4.82 -46.07 -1.29
N ARG A 657 -4.90 -46.22 0.03
CA ARG A 657 -4.68 -45.18 1.04
C ARG A 657 -4.10 -45.81 2.29
N ASN A 658 -3.40 -45.03 3.10
CA ASN A 658 -3.02 -45.48 4.43
C ASN A 658 -4.19 -45.18 5.39
N PRO A 659 -4.62 -46.14 6.23
CA PRO A 659 -5.79 -45.94 7.06
C PRO A 659 -5.53 -45.04 8.29
N PHE A 660 -4.27 -44.80 8.65
CA PHE A 660 -3.85 -44.02 9.81
C PHE A 660 -3.32 -42.63 9.46
N LEU A 661 -2.71 -42.46 8.28
CA LEU A 661 -2.21 -41.16 7.82
C LEU A 661 -2.66 -40.85 6.41
N SER A 662 -2.71 -39.57 6.09
CA SER A 662 -2.87 -39.07 4.72
C SER A 662 -1.88 -37.96 4.47
N MET A 663 -1.36 -37.89 3.25
CA MET A 663 -0.55 -36.78 2.80
C MET A 663 -0.78 -36.52 1.32
N SER A 664 -0.72 -35.24 0.95
CA SER A 664 -0.83 -34.75 -0.42
C SER A 664 0.05 -33.52 -0.66
N GLY A 665 0.33 -33.26 -1.93
CA GLY A 665 1.04 -32.05 -2.37
C GLY A 665 2.48 -32.03 -1.89
N ALA A 666 2.86 -30.96 -1.18
CA ALA A 666 4.22 -30.74 -0.69
C ALA A 666 4.74 -31.90 0.18
N PHE A 667 3.87 -32.55 0.94
CA PHE A 667 4.22 -33.64 1.84
C PHE A 667 4.53 -34.95 1.10
N GLY A 668 4.11 -35.08 -0.16
CA GLY A 668 4.11 -36.34 -0.91
C GLY A 668 2.71 -36.91 -1.01
N TYR A 669 2.58 -38.11 -1.59
CA TYR A 669 1.29 -38.77 -1.80
C TYR A 669 1.34 -40.22 -1.34
N VAL A 670 0.35 -40.67 -0.59
CA VAL A 670 0.20 -42.11 -0.32
C VAL A 670 -0.34 -42.79 -1.56
N ASN A 671 0.40 -43.77 -2.08
CA ASN A 671 0.00 -44.56 -3.25
C ASN A 671 -0.82 -45.78 -2.82
N SER A 672 -0.37 -46.47 -1.77
CA SER A 672 -1.06 -47.60 -1.16
C SER A 672 -0.52 -47.92 0.23
N ALA A 673 -1.26 -48.71 1.00
CA ALA A 673 -0.79 -49.33 2.22
C ALA A 673 -1.10 -50.82 2.23
N SER A 674 -0.10 -51.62 2.60
CA SER A 674 -0.25 -53.06 2.80
C SER A 674 -0.31 -53.34 4.29
N ILE A 675 -1.30 -54.12 4.70
CA ILE A 675 -1.61 -54.42 6.09
C ILE A 675 -1.60 -55.93 6.23
N LEU A 676 -0.73 -56.45 7.08
CA LEU A 676 -0.78 -57.83 7.54
C LEU A 676 -1.39 -57.86 8.95
N ASP A 677 -2.61 -58.36 9.05
CA ASP A 677 -3.42 -58.43 10.27
C ASP A 677 -3.37 -59.86 10.81
N ASN A 678 -2.65 -60.07 11.91
CA ASN A 678 -2.54 -61.38 12.56
C ASN A 678 -3.48 -61.41 13.76
N VAL A 679 -4.51 -62.25 13.66
CA VAL A 679 -5.64 -62.24 14.59
C VAL A 679 -5.63 -63.51 15.42
N ILE A 680 -5.65 -63.34 16.74
CA ILE A 680 -5.88 -64.41 17.69
C ILE A 680 -7.28 -64.26 18.27
N SER A 681 -8.06 -65.34 18.25
CA SER A 681 -9.39 -65.38 18.84
C SER A 681 -9.50 -66.54 19.82
N TYR A 682 -10.07 -66.29 20.98
CA TYR A 682 -10.54 -67.29 21.92
C TYR A 682 -12.07 -67.32 21.88
N ARG A 683 -12.65 -68.52 21.78
CA ARG A 683 -14.11 -68.73 21.72
C ARG A 683 -14.49 -69.86 22.65
N HIS A 684 -15.21 -69.56 23.72
CA HIS A 684 -15.67 -70.54 24.68
C HIS A 684 -17.10 -71.02 24.31
N PRO A 685 -17.43 -72.30 24.51
CA PRO A 685 -18.79 -72.81 24.30
C PRO A 685 -19.89 -72.09 25.08
N SER A 686 -19.55 -71.41 26.19
CA SER A 686 -20.50 -70.58 26.95
C SER A 686 -20.93 -69.30 26.22
N GLY A 687 -20.39 -69.01 25.04
CA GLY A 687 -20.71 -67.79 24.29
C GLY A 687 -19.70 -66.66 24.46
N PHE A 688 -18.77 -66.75 25.41
CA PHE A 688 -17.69 -65.77 25.56
C PHE A 688 -16.71 -65.84 24.39
N SER A 689 -16.34 -64.67 23.86
CA SER A 689 -15.30 -64.52 22.84
C SER A 689 -14.36 -63.37 23.18
N ALA A 690 -13.08 -63.56 22.92
CA ALA A 690 -12.08 -62.49 22.95
C ALA A 690 -11.24 -62.60 21.67
N THR A 691 -11.04 -61.49 20.98
CA THR A 691 -10.24 -61.39 19.78
C THR A 691 -9.26 -60.25 19.94
N ALA A 692 -8.02 -60.45 19.53
CA ALA A 692 -7.01 -59.41 19.48
C ALA A 692 -6.16 -59.58 18.23
N SER A 693 -5.51 -58.50 17.82
CA SER A 693 -4.68 -58.49 16.64
C SER A 693 -3.39 -57.74 16.84
N LEU A 694 -2.36 -58.18 16.12
CA LEU A 694 -1.21 -57.37 15.78
C LEU A 694 -1.17 -57.12 14.27
N MET A 695 -1.28 -55.85 13.90
CA MET A 695 -1.29 -55.37 12.52
C MET A 695 0.07 -54.77 12.18
N HIS A 696 0.66 -55.23 11.09
CA HIS A 696 1.85 -54.61 10.51
C HIS A 696 1.47 -53.87 9.23
N VAL A 697 1.67 -52.55 9.22
CA VAL A 697 1.32 -51.67 8.10
C VAL A 697 2.58 -51.15 7.44
N THR A 698 2.70 -51.40 6.14
CA THR A 698 3.71 -50.77 5.28
C THR A 698 3.04 -49.80 4.33
N THR A 699 3.70 -48.67 4.05
CA THR A 699 3.13 -47.61 3.20
C THR A 699 3.98 -47.45 1.95
N ASN A 700 3.35 -47.60 0.79
CA ASN A 700 3.93 -47.18 -0.47
C ASN A 700 3.49 -45.74 -0.74
N PHE A 701 4.46 -44.86 -1.00
CA PHE A 701 4.19 -43.44 -1.18
C PHE A 701 5.16 -42.82 -2.17
N THR A 702 4.72 -41.72 -2.75
CA THR A 702 5.55 -40.85 -3.57
C THR A 702 6.15 -39.76 -2.67
N PRO A 703 7.48 -39.69 -2.51
CA PRO A 703 8.10 -38.75 -1.58
C PRO A 703 7.92 -37.28 -1.98
N GLY A 704 7.63 -36.45 -0.98
CA GLY A 704 7.74 -34.99 -1.03
C GLY A 704 8.75 -34.52 0.01
N ILE A 705 8.38 -33.58 0.88
CA ILE A 705 9.20 -33.29 2.08
C ILE A 705 9.24 -34.46 3.05
N VAL A 706 8.21 -35.32 3.07
CA VAL A 706 8.28 -36.63 3.72
C VAL A 706 9.12 -37.56 2.85
N THR A 707 10.22 -38.02 3.41
CA THR A 707 11.21 -38.86 2.71
C THR A 707 11.14 -40.31 3.12
N ASN A 708 10.53 -40.61 4.27
CA ASN A 708 10.31 -41.96 4.75
C ASN A 708 9.01 -42.05 5.56
N VAL A 709 8.21 -43.09 5.31
CA VAL A 709 7.11 -43.50 6.19
C VAL A 709 7.50 -44.84 6.80
N GLY A 710 7.81 -44.85 8.09
CA GLY A 710 8.19 -46.07 8.79
C GLY A 710 7.04 -47.06 8.87
N ASN A 711 7.39 -48.35 8.99
CA ASN A 711 6.40 -49.40 9.24
C ASN A 711 5.65 -49.09 10.54
N MET A 712 4.35 -49.32 10.53
CA MET A 712 3.51 -49.12 11.70
C MET A 712 3.14 -50.47 12.29
N LEU A 713 3.23 -50.56 13.61
CA LEU A 713 2.68 -51.64 14.38
C LEU A 713 1.41 -51.13 15.04
N ALA A 714 0.28 -51.76 14.76
CA ALA A 714 -1.00 -51.42 15.37
C ALA A 714 -1.62 -52.64 16.03
N THR A 715 -2.56 -52.41 16.94
CA THR A 715 -3.32 -53.46 17.62
C THR A 715 -4.78 -53.06 17.72
N TRP A 716 -5.66 -54.04 17.72
CA TRP A 716 -7.05 -53.89 18.09
C TRP A 716 -7.48 -55.09 18.91
N GLY A 717 -8.57 -54.93 19.64
CA GLY A 717 -9.12 -56.00 20.44
C GLY A 717 -10.61 -55.84 20.64
N GLU A 718 -11.29 -56.96 20.76
CA GLU A 718 -12.73 -57.06 21.01
C GLU A 718 -13.00 -58.19 21.98
N ILE A 719 -13.82 -57.93 22.97
CA ILE A 719 -14.44 -58.98 23.79
C ILE A 719 -15.94 -58.96 23.54
N GLY A 720 -16.57 -60.10 23.67
CA GLY A 720 -18.00 -60.20 23.50
C GLY A 720 -18.59 -61.45 24.07
N TYR A 721 -19.90 -61.46 24.14
CA TYR A 721 -20.70 -62.59 24.55
C TYR A 721 -21.78 -62.81 23.51
N ARG A 722 -21.85 -64.02 22.99
CA ARG A 722 -22.88 -64.45 22.04
C ARG A 722 -23.67 -65.59 22.65
N GLN A 723 -24.96 -65.37 22.85
CA GLN A 723 -25.89 -66.43 23.15
C GLN A 723 -26.42 -67.00 21.83
N THR A 724 -26.06 -68.23 21.53
CA THR A 724 -26.60 -68.98 20.39
C THR A 724 -27.81 -69.80 20.81
N ASN A 725 -28.77 -69.98 19.90
CA ASN A 725 -29.93 -70.88 20.08
C ASN A 725 -30.87 -70.51 21.25
N LEU A 726 -31.31 -69.23 21.35
CA LEU A 726 -32.41 -68.82 22.25
C LEU A 726 -33.79 -69.31 21.72
N GLY A 727 -33.91 -70.59 21.39
CA GLY A 727 -35.11 -71.16 20.77
C GLY A 727 -35.48 -70.46 19.45
N LYS A 728 -36.76 -70.16 19.25
CA LYS A 728 -37.27 -69.43 18.06
C LYS A 728 -36.84 -67.96 18.00
N PHE A 729 -36.20 -67.42 19.04
CA PHE A 729 -35.79 -66.03 19.11
C PHE A 729 -34.52 -65.75 18.28
N GLY A 730 -33.66 -66.76 18.05
CA GLY A 730 -32.42 -66.59 17.29
C GLY A 730 -31.19 -66.31 18.17
N ASP A 731 -30.15 -65.76 17.55
CA ASP A 731 -28.85 -65.49 18.16
C ASP A 731 -28.70 -64.01 18.51
N ILE A 732 -28.20 -63.72 19.71
CA ILE A 732 -27.86 -62.36 20.13
C ILE A 732 -26.38 -62.29 20.52
N GLY A 733 -25.71 -61.22 20.10
CA GLY A 733 -24.32 -60.94 20.44
C GLY A 733 -24.13 -59.50 20.90
N LEU A 734 -23.38 -59.32 21.98
CA LEU A 734 -22.90 -58.02 22.46
C LEU A 734 -21.38 -58.05 22.46
N TYR A 735 -20.75 -57.04 21.88
CA TYR A 735 -19.31 -56.93 21.78
C TYR A 735 -18.88 -55.51 22.13
N VAL A 736 -17.74 -55.40 22.79
CA VAL A 736 -17.05 -54.13 23.06
C VAL A 736 -15.60 -54.27 22.63
N GLY A 737 -15.08 -53.26 21.96
CA GLY A 737 -13.74 -53.30 21.42
C GLY A 737 -13.10 -51.94 21.25
N ILE A 738 -11.84 -51.97 20.84
CA ILE A 738 -11.08 -50.80 20.44
C ILE A 738 -10.79 -50.91 18.95
N LYS A 739 -10.97 -49.81 18.23
CA LYS A 739 -10.49 -49.69 16.85
C LYS A 739 -8.96 -49.80 16.83
N PRO A 740 -8.37 -50.16 15.68
CA PRO A 740 -6.93 -50.19 15.50
C PRO A 740 -6.22 -48.95 16.05
N TYR A 741 -5.32 -49.21 17.00
CA TYR A 741 -4.49 -48.24 17.70
C TYR A 741 -3.02 -48.49 17.35
N ILE A 742 -2.25 -47.43 17.09
CA ILE A 742 -0.83 -47.56 16.71
C ILE A 742 0.02 -47.68 17.98
N LEU A 743 0.79 -48.75 18.07
CA LEU A 743 1.78 -49.01 19.11
C LEU A 743 3.12 -48.35 18.79
N SER A 744 3.52 -48.39 17.51
CA SER A 744 4.75 -47.74 17.05
C SER A 744 4.63 -47.38 15.58
N GLY A 745 5.16 -46.22 15.20
CA GLY A 745 5.19 -45.77 13.82
C GLY A 745 5.55 -44.30 13.78
N SER A 746 6.39 -43.93 12.83
CA SER A 746 6.76 -42.53 12.60
C SER A 746 7.07 -42.33 11.13
N LEU A 747 6.92 -41.11 10.67
CA LEU A 747 7.49 -40.69 9.40
C LEU A 747 8.69 -39.78 9.64
N SER A 748 9.57 -39.70 8.65
CA SER A 748 10.69 -38.77 8.64
C SER A 748 10.49 -37.79 7.49
N ALA A 749 10.62 -36.51 7.78
CA ALA A 749 10.68 -35.45 6.77
C ALA A 749 12.05 -34.81 6.74
N THR A 750 12.49 -34.42 5.54
CA THR A 750 13.69 -33.60 5.34
C THR A 750 13.22 -32.18 5.11
N LEU A 751 13.32 -31.34 6.14
CA LEU A 751 12.75 -30.00 6.16
C LEU A 751 13.83 -28.95 5.89
N PRO A 752 13.58 -27.98 4.99
CA PRO A 752 14.45 -26.82 4.88
C PRO A 752 14.23 -25.92 6.09
N THR A 753 15.25 -25.73 6.92
CA THR A 753 15.08 -25.10 8.25
C THR A 753 15.99 -23.93 8.52
N ALA A 754 17.06 -23.78 7.73
CA ALA A 754 17.94 -22.63 7.81
C ALA A 754 18.58 -22.37 6.45
N VAL A 755 19.37 -21.31 6.37
CA VAL A 755 20.15 -20.92 5.20
C VAL A 755 21.55 -20.60 5.70
N ASP A 756 22.59 -21.09 5.03
CA ASP A 756 23.97 -20.79 5.38
C ASP A 756 24.39 -19.39 4.88
N ASN A 757 25.62 -18.99 5.19
CA ASN A 757 26.19 -17.70 4.78
C ASN A 757 26.43 -17.59 3.26
N LEU A 758 26.24 -18.67 2.51
CA LEU A 758 26.37 -18.72 1.05
C LEU A 758 24.99 -18.78 0.36
N GLY A 759 23.89 -18.76 1.12
CA GLY A 759 22.53 -18.84 0.58
C GLY A 759 22.04 -20.27 0.32
N ASN A 760 22.80 -21.29 0.73
CA ASN A 760 22.38 -22.68 0.59
C ASN A 760 21.40 -23.05 1.69
N VAL A 761 20.30 -23.69 1.29
CA VAL A 761 19.29 -24.17 2.21
C VAL A 761 19.84 -25.36 3.02
N ILE A 762 19.77 -25.24 4.34
CA ILE A 762 20.14 -26.29 5.29
C ILE A 762 18.91 -27.13 5.61
N TYR A 763 19.06 -28.43 5.42
CA TYR A 763 18.01 -29.42 5.66
C TYR A 763 18.22 -30.12 6.99
N SER A 764 17.18 -30.16 7.81
CA SER A 764 17.14 -30.99 9.01
C SER A 764 16.18 -32.16 8.81
N LYS A 765 16.56 -33.33 9.34
CA LYS A 765 15.66 -34.47 9.41
C LYS A 765 14.81 -34.36 10.66
N ARG A 766 13.50 -34.51 10.49
CA ARG A 766 12.56 -34.56 11.60
C ARG A 766 11.78 -35.85 11.58
N ASN A 767 11.80 -36.56 12.70
CA ASN A 767 10.91 -37.68 12.94
C ASN A 767 9.62 -37.15 13.56
N MET A 768 8.49 -37.53 12.98
CA MET A 768 7.15 -37.17 13.43
C MET A 768 6.38 -38.45 13.74
N PRO A 769 5.95 -38.67 14.99
CA PRO A 769 5.20 -39.87 15.35
C PRO A 769 3.81 -39.84 14.73
N ILE A 770 3.32 -41.02 14.34
CA ILE A 770 1.93 -41.14 13.87
C ILE A 770 1.01 -40.86 15.05
N GLU A 771 0.10 -39.92 14.84
CA GLU A 771 -0.87 -39.51 15.85
C GLU A 771 -2.04 -40.48 15.84
N ASN A 772 -2.45 -40.95 17.00
CA ASN A 772 -3.61 -41.80 17.11
C ASN A 772 -4.36 -41.56 18.41
N THR A 773 -5.68 -41.67 18.34
CA THR A 773 -6.59 -41.57 19.47
C THR A 773 -7.27 -42.92 19.64
N THR A 774 -7.39 -43.39 20.88
CA THR A 774 -8.15 -44.61 21.16
C THR A 774 -9.62 -44.36 20.85
N THR A 775 -10.22 -45.20 20.00
CA THR A 775 -11.66 -45.18 19.72
C THR A 775 -12.25 -46.51 20.14
N THR A 776 -13.07 -46.45 21.18
CA THR A 776 -13.82 -47.59 21.69
C THR A 776 -15.15 -47.71 20.96
N TYR A 777 -15.66 -48.93 20.87
CA TYR A 777 -16.97 -49.18 20.30
C TYR A 777 -17.72 -50.26 21.06
N ALA A 778 -19.04 -50.18 20.99
CA ALA A 778 -19.95 -51.24 21.39
C ALA A 778 -20.82 -51.62 20.20
N ARG A 779 -20.92 -52.92 19.91
CA ARG A 779 -21.79 -53.43 18.85
C ARG A 779 -22.72 -54.52 19.36
N LEU A 780 -23.93 -54.48 18.83
CA LEU A 780 -25.01 -55.40 19.10
C LEU A 780 -25.37 -56.12 17.80
N MET A 781 -25.65 -57.41 17.91
CA MET A 781 -26.02 -58.25 16.79
C MET A 781 -27.19 -59.13 17.16
N TYR A 782 -28.09 -59.28 16.20
CA TYR A 782 -29.23 -60.18 16.25
C TYR A 782 -29.31 -60.93 14.92
N SER A 783 -29.48 -62.25 14.94
CA SER A 783 -29.75 -63.01 13.72
C SER A 783 -30.74 -64.14 13.99
N THR A 784 -31.68 -64.34 13.07
CA THR A 784 -32.66 -65.42 13.16
C THR A 784 -32.97 -65.99 11.79
N MET A 785 -33.34 -67.26 11.74
CA MET A 785 -33.86 -67.89 10.52
C MET A 785 -35.36 -67.64 10.43
N LEU A 786 -35.80 -66.92 9.40
CA LEU A 786 -37.22 -66.73 9.09
C LEU A 786 -37.81 -67.96 8.39
N SER A 787 -36.98 -68.70 7.64
CA SER A 787 -37.27 -70.00 7.06
C SER A 787 -35.96 -70.76 6.83
N GLU A 788 -36.02 -72.00 6.33
CA GLU A 788 -34.84 -72.80 5.97
C GLU A 788 -33.92 -72.09 4.95
N LYS A 789 -34.45 -71.14 4.16
CA LYS A 789 -33.71 -70.45 3.10
C LYS A 789 -33.56 -68.94 3.32
N VAL A 790 -34.15 -68.39 4.37
CA VAL A 790 -34.18 -66.94 4.63
C VAL A 790 -33.66 -66.65 6.03
N THR A 791 -32.54 -65.93 6.11
CA THR A 791 -31.97 -65.46 7.38
C THR A 791 -32.11 -63.94 7.48
N TYR A 792 -32.62 -63.46 8.60
CA TYR A 792 -32.60 -62.04 8.95
C TYR A 792 -31.45 -61.76 9.91
N ARG A 793 -30.73 -60.66 9.68
CA ARG A 793 -29.70 -60.14 10.57
C ARG A 793 -29.96 -58.66 10.81
N ALA A 794 -29.93 -58.24 12.08
CA ALA A 794 -29.87 -56.84 12.46
C ALA A 794 -28.59 -56.62 13.28
N SER A 795 -27.88 -55.55 12.99
CA SER A 795 -26.67 -55.18 13.72
C SER A 795 -26.64 -53.68 13.96
N GLY A 796 -26.05 -53.28 15.08
CA GLY A 796 -25.84 -51.90 15.45
C GLY A 796 -24.48 -51.72 16.05
N ILE A 797 -23.81 -50.61 15.74
CA ILE A 797 -22.57 -50.21 16.39
C ILE A 797 -22.64 -48.74 16.79
N TYR A 798 -22.09 -48.44 17.95
CA TYR A 798 -21.82 -47.09 18.44
C TYR A 798 -20.34 -46.98 18.81
N MET A 799 -19.73 -45.86 18.45
CA MET A 799 -18.33 -45.53 18.76
C MET A 799 -18.27 -44.29 19.65
N ASP A 800 -17.29 -44.22 20.55
CA ASP A 800 -17.15 -43.11 21.49
C ASP A 800 -16.89 -41.74 20.83
N ASN A 801 -16.44 -41.73 19.58
CA ASN A 801 -16.30 -40.54 18.74
C ASN A 801 -17.63 -40.04 18.15
N GLY A 802 -18.78 -40.60 18.56
CA GLY A 802 -20.13 -40.19 18.16
C GLY A 802 -20.64 -40.83 16.88
N GLN A 803 -19.84 -41.65 16.20
CA GLN A 803 -20.30 -42.39 15.03
C GLN A 803 -21.14 -43.61 15.40
N TYR A 804 -22.15 -43.89 14.59
CA TYR A 804 -23.00 -45.05 14.75
C TYR A 804 -23.48 -45.59 13.41
N ARG A 805 -23.87 -46.86 13.38
CA ARG A 805 -24.49 -47.51 12.23
C ARG A 805 -25.50 -48.53 12.70
N VAL A 806 -26.60 -48.65 11.96
CA VAL A 806 -27.54 -49.74 12.07
C VAL A 806 -27.66 -50.38 10.70
N MET A 807 -27.57 -51.70 10.64
CA MET A 807 -27.69 -52.48 9.41
C MET A 807 -28.73 -53.57 9.61
N GLN A 808 -29.53 -53.79 8.57
CA GLN A 808 -30.46 -54.90 8.48
C GLN A 808 -30.19 -55.63 7.17
N GLU A 809 -30.03 -56.95 7.25
CA GLU A 809 -29.77 -57.81 6.11
C GLU A 809 -30.82 -58.93 6.05
N LEU A 810 -31.29 -59.21 4.85
CA LEU A 810 -32.09 -60.39 4.54
C LEU A 810 -31.30 -61.24 3.56
N ARG A 811 -30.88 -62.44 3.98
CA ARG A 811 -30.06 -63.35 3.18
C ARG A 811 -30.93 -64.48 2.66
N PHE A 812 -30.89 -64.67 1.35
CA PHE A 812 -31.58 -65.75 0.64
C PHE A 812 -30.57 -66.80 0.20
N GLN A 813 -30.87 -68.07 0.48
CA GLN A 813 -30.14 -69.20 -0.09
C GLN A 813 -30.89 -69.72 -1.31
N PHE A 814 -30.29 -69.55 -2.48
CA PHE A 814 -30.74 -70.15 -3.73
C PHE A 814 -29.88 -71.39 -4.00
N ASN A 815 -30.52 -72.47 -4.45
CA ASN A 815 -29.86 -73.75 -4.74
C ASN A 815 -29.03 -73.67 -6.01
#